data_AF-A0A2G5VN50-F1
#
_entry.id   AF-A0A2G5VN50-F1
#
_cell.length_a   1.000
_cell.length_b   1.000
_cell.length_c   1.000
_cell.angle_alpha   90.00
_cell.angle_beta   90.00
_cell.angle_gamma   90.00
#
_symmetry.space_group_name_H-M   'P 1'
#
loop_
_entity.id
_entity.type
_entity.pdbx_description
1 polymer ?
#
loop_
_entity_poly.entity_id
_entity_poly.type
_entity_poly.pdbx_seq_one_letter_code
_entity_poly.pdbx_strand_id
1 'polypeptide(L)'
;MKQISENALEIAKFLEAHLKVNRVYYPGLESHPQHKYAKEVMNQFSGMIAFDVGSAENAFKLVESLIRAYLLQSLKLIIHAVSLGGTESLIEHPLSMSHGKQLLRDGNGPSVAPGLLRFSVGIENVEDIIGDLKQALEQLEWSRNAPVSSSRVIGIDLGTTNSCVGVYQNGKIEIIANFEGNRTTPSYVAFNETERLIGDAAKDQASRNPENTVSNAKRLIGRRFDDETVQDDIKHWPFVVKSKNGTPMIQVQVKGENKEFNAEEISAMVLQQMRNISEKYLGHDVKDAVITVPAYFNDSQRQATKDAATIAGLNVIRIINEPTAAALAYGLDRGITGEKKVLIFDLGSGTCDVSILSIADKSVFEVISTAGDTHLGGEDFDSRLVEHFITEFKRKSGKDICENPRAIRRLRDACEHAKRTLSSKTETTVEVESLIDGIDFKSKITRAKFEELCAELFRRTLEPVERALKDSEIDKRNIDEIVLVGGSSKVPKIQKLLRDFFDGKELNCSINPDEAVAFGAAVQAAVLSGVRDDTVKDVVLYDVTPLSLGINTVGGVMSNIINRNTRIPANATEQYTTHDDDQTRATIKVYEGERAMTEDNHLLGRFELEGIPAAPRGTAKIGVTFEIDANGILNVTAKDRDSGSSNSITIRNEKGRLSQADIDRMVKEAKQFEREDTQRRDLASAINKFVDHVYQVKRALEKYGDRLSSAERNRAKGVVDQTLRWTKSDNIEKYQLENVEKMLKELCQEMKIMVE
;
A
#
# COMPACT_ATOMS: atom_id res chain seq x y z
N MET A 1 13.05 42.58 -24.12
CA MET A 1 12.93 41.91 -22.81
C MET A 1 11.65 42.31 -22.09
N LYS A 2 11.41 43.61 -21.78
CA LYS A 2 10.17 44.04 -21.11
C LYS A 2 8.88 43.62 -21.84
N GLN A 3 8.77 43.95 -23.13
CA GLN A 3 7.64 43.55 -23.97
C GLN A 3 7.44 42.02 -24.04
N ILE A 4 8.54 41.27 -24.11
CA ILE A 4 8.51 39.79 -24.14
C ILE A 4 7.93 39.24 -22.83
N SER A 5 8.34 39.82 -21.70
CA SER A 5 7.83 39.45 -20.38
C SER A 5 6.35 39.80 -20.20
N GLU A 6 5.90 40.94 -20.75
CA GLU A 6 4.50 41.38 -20.72
C GLU A 6 3.63 40.46 -21.59
N ASN A 7 4.04 40.20 -22.83
CA ASN A 7 3.37 39.26 -23.73
C ASN A 7 3.29 37.85 -23.12
N ALA A 8 4.40 37.37 -22.53
CA ALA A 8 4.43 36.04 -21.93
C ALA A 8 3.52 35.92 -20.71
N LEU A 9 3.42 36.97 -19.89
CA LEU A 9 2.48 37.00 -18.78
C LEU A 9 1.03 36.92 -19.24
N GLU A 10 0.69 37.64 -20.31
CA GLU A 10 -0.66 37.67 -20.86
C GLU A 10 -1.06 36.32 -21.49
N ILE A 11 -0.16 35.71 -22.25
CA ILE A 11 -0.37 34.36 -22.80
C ILE A 11 -0.46 33.32 -21.69
N ALA A 12 0.38 33.41 -20.65
CA ALA A 12 0.34 32.50 -19.51
C ALA A 12 -1.00 32.60 -18.76
N LYS A 13 -1.56 33.81 -18.59
CA LYS A 13 -2.89 34.02 -17.99
C LYS A 13 -4.00 33.42 -18.84
N PHE A 14 -3.92 33.60 -20.16
CA PHE A 14 -4.87 32.97 -21.09
C PHE A 14 -4.82 31.43 -20.96
N LEU A 15 -3.62 30.84 -20.99
CA LEU A 15 -3.43 29.40 -20.88
C LEU A 15 -3.91 28.88 -19.51
N GLU A 16 -3.65 29.61 -18.42
CA GLU A 16 -4.09 29.24 -17.07
C GLU A 16 -5.62 29.23 -16.96
N ALA A 17 -6.30 30.11 -17.67
CA ALA A 17 -7.75 30.15 -17.73
C ALA A 17 -8.37 29.13 -18.72
N HIS A 18 -7.57 28.52 -19.60
CA HIS A 18 -8.08 27.69 -20.69
C HIS A 18 -8.39 26.26 -20.25
N LEU A 19 -9.57 25.75 -20.62
CA LEU A 19 -10.13 24.48 -20.12
C LEU A 19 -9.42 23.21 -20.62
N LYS A 20 -8.53 23.39 -21.59
CA LYS A 20 -7.75 22.33 -22.25
C LYS A 20 -6.30 22.32 -21.78
N VAL A 21 -5.97 23.15 -20.78
CA VAL A 21 -4.65 23.29 -20.18
C VAL A 21 -4.75 22.90 -18.71
N ASN A 22 -4.02 21.87 -18.30
CA ASN A 22 -4.02 21.30 -16.95
C ASN A 22 -3.27 22.17 -15.93
N ARG A 23 -2.17 22.75 -16.39
CA ARG A 23 -1.25 23.56 -15.58
C ARG A 23 -0.38 24.42 -16.48
N VAL A 24 -0.07 25.63 -16.04
CA VAL A 24 0.92 26.52 -16.62
C VAL A 24 2.10 26.66 -15.67
N TYR A 25 3.29 26.59 -16.21
CA TYR A 25 4.57 26.73 -15.52
C TYR A 25 5.22 28.01 -16.03
N TYR A 26 4.90 29.13 -15.38
CA TYR A 26 5.48 30.43 -15.68
C TYR A 26 5.71 31.21 -14.38
N PRO A 27 6.97 31.50 -13.98
CA PRO A 27 7.26 32.22 -12.73
C PRO A 27 6.69 33.63 -12.65
N GLY A 28 6.30 34.23 -13.79
CA GLY A 28 5.60 35.51 -13.82
C GLY A 28 4.14 35.45 -13.35
N LEU A 29 3.52 34.27 -13.30
CA LEU A 29 2.18 34.09 -12.72
C LEU A 29 2.24 34.12 -11.19
N GLU A 30 1.33 34.84 -10.55
CA GLU A 30 1.22 34.88 -9.08
C GLU A 30 0.89 33.51 -8.47
N SER A 31 0.20 32.66 -9.22
CA SER A 31 -0.14 31.27 -8.86
C SER A 31 1.06 30.32 -8.86
N HIS A 32 2.22 30.73 -9.41
CA HIS A 32 3.39 29.88 -9.47
C HIS A 32 4.05 29.77 -8.08
N PRO A 33 4.38 28.56 -7.58
CA PRO A 33 4.93 28.38 -6.22
C PRO A 33 6.20 29.20 -5.94
N GLN A 34 7.01 29.43 -6.97
CA GLN A 34 8.24 30.20 -6.86
C GLN A 34 8.08 31.69 -7.20
N HIS A 35 6.86 32.22 -7.43
CA HIS A 35 6.66 33.60 -7.89
C HIS A 35 7.33 34.65 -6.99
N LYS A 36 7.16 34.52 -5.67
CA LYS A 36 7.74 35.46 -4.68
C LYS A 36 9.26 35.52 -4.80
N TYR A 37 9.92 34.36 -4.77
CA TYR A 37 11.37 34.25 -4.91
C TYR A 37 11.85 34.74 -6.30
N ALA A 38 11.17 34.32 -7.35
CA ALA A 38 11.44 34.71 -8.74
C ALA A 38 11.40 36.23 -8.94
N LYS A 39 10.45 36.92 -8.30
CA LYS A 39 10.29 38.38 -8.34
C LYS A 39 11.38 39.12 -7.57
N GLU A 40 11.95 38.51 -6.54
CA GLU A 40 13.06 39.10 -5.75
C GLU A 40 14.40 39.01 -6.48
N VAL A 41 14.64 37.91 -7.20
CA VAL A 41 15.94 37.65 -7.83
C VAL A 41 16.02 37.98 -9.32
N MET A 42 14.88 38.21 -9.99
CA MET A 42 14.84 38.55 -11.42
C MET A 42 14.34 39.98 -11.66
N ASN A 43 15.07 40.72 -12.49
CA ASN A 43 14.65 42.06 -12.93
C ASN A 43 13.45 42.00 -13.89
N GLN A 44 13.35 40.95 -14.72
CA GLN A 44 12.27 40.71 -15.69
C GLN A 44 12.12 39.19 -15.91
N PHE A 45 10.90 38.71 -16.18
CA PHE A 45 10.66 37.29 -16.46
C PHE A 45 11.02 36.96 -17.92
N SER A 46 11.41 35.71 -18.18
CA SER A 46 11.72 35.26 -19.54
C SER A 46 10.45 35.14 -20.39
N GLY A 47 10.62 35.01 -21.70
CA GLY A 47 9.52 34.71 -22.63
C GLY A 47 9.15 33.23 -22.69
N MET A 48 9.72 32.37 -21.84
CA MET A 48 9.50 30.92 -21.94
C MET A 48 8.30 30.50 -21.09
N ILE A 49 7.28 29.93 -21.73
CA ILE A 49 6.10 29.39 -21.07
C ILE A 49 6.08 27.88 -21.29
N ALA A 50 5.86 27.10 -20.24
CA ALA A 50 5.51 25.69 -20.34
C ALA A 50 4.09 25.45 -19.82
N PHE A 51 3.35 24.52 -20.43
CA PHE A 51 1.99 24.19 -20.03
C PHE A 51 1.63 22.76 -20.43
N ASP A 52 0.77 22.11 -19.66
CA ASP A 52 0.39 20.70 -19.86
C ASP A 52 -1.01 20.59 -20.47
N VAL A 53 -1.16 19.80 -21.53
CA VAL A 53 -2.44 19.48 -22.20
C VAL A 53 -2.91 18.04 -21.99
N GLY A 54 -2.33 17.35 -21.01
CA GLY A 54 -2.82 16.11 -20.41
C GLY A 54 -2.41 14.81 -21.11
N SER A 55 -2.10 14.82 -22.41
CA SER A 55 -1.64 13.63 -23.11
C SER A 55 -0.66 13.97 -24.25
N ALA A 56 0.18 13.00 -24.62
CA ALA A 56 1.09 13.14 -25.76
C ALA A 56 0.34 13.30 -27.08
N GLU A 57 -0.84 12.70 -27.22
CA GLU A 57 -1.69 12.85 -28.40
C GLU A 57 -2.23 14.28 -28.53
N ASN A 58 -2.67 14.88 -27.41
CA ASN A 58 -3.10 16.27 -27.40
C ASN A 58 -1.95 17.24 -27.66
N ALA A 59 -0.78 16.97 -27.07
CA ALA A 59 0.42 17.75 -27.33
C ALA A 59 0.78 17.71 -28.83
N PHE A 60 0.73 16.53 -29.45
CA PHE A 60 0.97 16.36 -30.87
C PHE A 60 -0.06 17.09 -31.74
N LYS A 61 -1.37 16.92 -31.47
CA LYS A 61 -2.45 17.61 -32.20
C LYS A 61 -2.34 19.13 -32.08
N LEU A 62 -2.01 19.64 -30.90
CA LEU A 62 -1.84 21.08 -30.67
C LEU A 62 -0.67 21.63 -31.49
N VAL A 63 0.48 20.94 -31.44
CA VAL A 63 1.67 21.33 -32.19
C VAL A 63 1.41 21.24 -33.71
N GLU A 64 0.73 20.19 -34.18
CA GLU A 64 0.35 20.06 -35.59
C GLU A 64 -0.56 21.21 -36.04
N SER A 65 -1.56 21.57 -35.23
CA SER A 65 -2.48 22.67 -35.52
C SER A 65 -1.75 24.02 -35.62
N LEU A 66 -0.85 24.30 -34.68
CA LEU A 66 -0.01 25.50 -34.69
C LEU A 66 0.95 25.52 -35.90
N ILE A 67 1.53 24.38 -36.28
CA ILE A 67 2.38 24.27 -37.49
C ILE A 67 1.56 24.51 -38.77
N ARG A 68 0.33 24.00 -38.84
CA ARG A 68 -0.57 24.27 -39.98
C ARG A 68 -0.92 25.75 -40.09
N ALA A 69 -1.18 26.42 -38.96
CA ALA A 69 -1.37 27.88 -38.93
C ALA A 69 -0.11 28.64 -39.41
N TYR A 70 1.10 28.14 -39.08
CA TYR A 70 2.37 28.70 -39.56
C TYR A 70 2.55 28.63 -41.07
N LEU A 71 2.22 27.50 -41.69
CA LEU A 71 2.37 27.30 -43.13
C LEU A 71 1.36 28.14 -43.96
N LEU A 72 0.29 28.65 -43.35
CA LEU A 72 -0.78 29.43 -44.00
C LEU A 72 -0.58 30.97 -43.91
N GLN A 73 0.64 31.43 -43.59
CA GLN A 73 1.09 32.84 -43.52
C GLN A 73 0.76 33.65 -42.24
N SER A 74 0.17 33.07 -41.21
CA SER A 74 -0.17 33.81 -39.97
C SER A 74 0.88 33.74 -38.86
N LEU A 75 1.83 32.80 -38.92
CA LEU A 75 2.77 32.56 -37.83
C LEU A 75 4.21 32.90 -38.28
N LYS A 76 4.89 33.80 -37.57
CA LYS A 76 6.36 33.95 -37.57
C LYS A 76 6.93 33.50 -36.22
N LEU A 77 6.54 32.30 -35.81
CA LEU A 77 7.14 31.60 -34.67
C LEU A 77 8.52 31.08 -35.06
N ILE A 78 9.59 31.50 -34.40
CA ILE A 78 10.82 30.69 -34.41
C ILE A 78 10.52 29.44 -33.59
N ILE A 79 10.37 28.32 -34.30
CA ILE A 79 10.11 27.00 -33.74
C ILE A 79 11.27 26.59 -32.84
N HIS A 80 10.99 26.49 -31.54
CA HIS A 80 11.47 25.40 -30.70
C HIS A 80 10.26 24.75 -30.00
N ALA A 81 9.16 24.53 -30.73
CA ALA A 81 8.17 23.53 -30.32
C ALA A 81 8.78 22.16 -30.59
N VAL A 82 9.55 21.67 -29.62
CA VAL A 82 10.14 20.33 -29.62
C VAL A 82 9.34 19.51 -28.63
N SER A 83 8.84 18.33 -29.04
CA SER A 83 8.47 17.30 -28.08
C SER A 83 9.74 17.00 -27.27
N LEU A 84 9.77 17.39 -26.01
CA LEU A 84 10.97 17.26 -25.15
C LEU A 84 11.13 15.81 -24.69
N GLY A 85 11.32 14.90 -25.65
CA GLY A 85 12.19 13.77 -25.43
C GLY A 85 13.62 14.29 -25.27
N GLY A 86 14.05 14.47 -24.02
CA GLY A 86 15.43 14.76 -23.64
C GLY A 86 15.91 16.19 -23.92
N THR A 87 15.89 17.03 -22.89
CA THR A 87 16.98 17.97 -22.54
C THR A 87 16.65 18.60 -21.19
N GLU A 88 17.26 18.05 -20.16
CA GLU A 88 17.36 18.61 -18.81
C GLU A 88 17.99 20.00 -18.90
N SER A 89 17.22 21.03 -18.58
CA SER A 89 17.79 22.33 -18.25
C SER A 89 16.86 23.23 -17.43
N LEU A 90 15.57 22.96 -17.20
CA LEU A 90 14.65 24.11 -17.02
C LEU A 90 13.55 24.08 -15.96
N ILE A 91 13.61 23.20 -14.95
CA ILE A 91 12.70 23.29 -13.81
C ILE A 91 13.50 23.05 -12.52
N GLU A 92 13.78 24.15 -11.81
CA GLU A 92 13.84 24.30 -10.33
C GLU A 92 14.62 25.54 -9.88
N HIS A 93 15.32 26.25 -10.78
CA HIS A 93 16.07 27.45 -10.41
C HIS A 93 15.86 28.62 -11.39
N PRO A 94 15.68 29.88 -10.94
CA PRO A 94 15.53 31.05 -11.82
C PRO A 94 16.69 31.23 -12.84
N LEU A 95 17.89 30.75 -12.51
CA LEU A 95 19.07 30.78 -13.41
C LEU A 95 18.96 29.82 -14.61
N SER A 96 18.14 28.78 -14.51
CA SER A 96 18.01 27.77 -15.55
C SER A 96 17.18 28.26 -16.74
N MET A 97 16.44 29.37 -16.55
CA MET A 97 15.66 30.12 -17.55
C MET A 97 16.49 30.92 -18.57
N SER A 98 17.83 30.77 -18.57
CA SER A 98 18.75 31.47 -19.46
C SER A 98 19.61 30.50 -20.29
N HIS A 99 19.91 30.85 -21.54
CA HIS A 99 20.60 30.00 -22.51
C HIS A 99 22.07 29.73 -22.13
N GLY A 100 22.32 28.68 -21.34
CA GLY A 100 23.65 28.11 -21.09
C GLY A 100 23.72 26.67 -21.60
N LYS A 101 24.58 26.40 -22.60
CA LYS A 101 24.81 25.07 -23.17
C LYS A 101 25.54 24.14 -22.20
N GLN A 102 24.97 22.97 -21.90
CA GLN A 102 25.75 21.79 -21.54
C GLN A 102 25.09 20.52 -22.11
N LEU A 103 25.90 19.72 -22.82
CA LEU A 103 25.50 18.52 -23.55
C LEU A 103 25.39 17.33 -22.59
N LEU A 104 24.29 16.58 -22.72
CA LEU A 104 24.01 15.32 -22.02
C LEU A 104 24.80 14.15 -22.63
N ARG A 105 25.24 13.23 -21.76
CA ARG A 105 25.47 11.82 -22.09
C ARG A 105 24.65 10.97 -21.11
N ASP A 106 23.94 10.02 -21.70
CA ASP A 106 23.30 8.83 -21.14
C ASP A 106 21.86 8.98 -20.62
N GLY A 107 20.98 8.21 -21.28
CA GLY A 107 19.54 8.21 -21.09
C GLY A 107 19.08 7.31 -19.96
N ASN A 108 18.44 7.93 -18.97
CA ASN A 108 17.34 7.43 -18.15
C ASN A 108 16.92 8.61 -17.26
N GLY A 109 15.90 9.35 -17.66
CA GLY A 109 15.43 10.55 -16.95
C GLY A 109 13.97 10.41 -16.48
N PRO A 110 13.54 11.18 -15.46
CA PRO A 110 12.19 11.12 -14.89
C PRO A 110 11.12 11.46 -15.93
N SER A 111 9.96 10.79 -15.85
CA SER A 111 8.88 10.94 -16.82
C SER A 111 8.29 12.35 -16.80
N VAL A 112 8.63 13.17 -17.79
CA VAL A 112 7.89 14.38 -18.13
C VAL A 112 6.42 14.01 -18.39
N ALA A 113 5.47 14.81 -17.88
CA ALA A 113 4.05 14.61 -18.18
C ALA A 113 3.87 14.52 -19.71
N PRO A 114 3.25 13.45 -20.26
CA PRO A 114 3.23 13.22 -21.71
C PRO A 114 2.65 14.37 -22.53
N GLY A 115 1.80 15.22 -21.92
CA GLY A 115 1.19 16.40 -22.53
C GLY A 115 1.92 17.72 -22.31
N LEU A 116 3.14 17.74 -21.75
CA LEU A 116 3.85 18.98 -21.46
C LEU A 116 4.41 19.62 -22.74
N LEU A 117 4.01 20.85 -23.00
CA LEU A 117 4.48 21.69 -24.10
C LEU A 117 5.24 22.90 -23.56
N ARG A 118 6.17 23.39 -24.37
CA ARG A 118 6.92 24.60 -24.08
C ARG A 118 7.14 25.41 -25.34
N PHE A 119 7.00 26.72 -25.25
CA PHE A 119 7.33 27.62 -26.35
C PHE A 119 7.94 28.93 -25.84
N SER A 120 8.64 29.61 -26.75
CA SER A 120 9.21 30.93 -26.53
C SER A 120 8.28 31.99 -27.11
N VAL A 121 7.99 33.01 -26.31
CA VAL A 121 7.27 34.21 -26.73
C VAL A 121 8.29 35.21 -27.28
N GLY A 122 8.05 35.72 -28.48
CA GLY A 122 8.85 36.77 -29.10
C GLY A 122 8.23 38.16 -28.88
N ILE A 123 8.50 39.08 -29.81
CA ILE A 123 8.03 40.48 -29.76
C ILE A 123 6.80 40.67 -30.66
N GLU A 124 6.10 39.58 -30.98
CA GLU A 124 4.93 39.60 -31.87
C GLU A 124 3.67 40.13 -31.14
N ASN A 125 2.60 40.32 -31.90
CA ASN A 125 1.30 40.72 -31.36
C ASN A 125 0.71 39.59 -30.51
N VAL A 126 0.48 39.89 -29.23
CA VAL A 126 -0.01 38.94 -28.23
C VAL A 126 -1.42 38.42 -28.54
N GLU A 127 -2.26 39.25 -29.14
CA GLU A 127 -3.64 38.89 -29.50
C GLU A 127 -3.68 37.80 -30.57
N ASP A 128 -2.78 37.88 -31.56
CA ASP A 128 -2.69 36.90 -32.64
C ASP A 128 -2.21 35.54 -32.09
N ILE A 129 -1.21 35.55 -31.20
CA ILE A 129 -0.72 34.34 -30.53
C ILE A 129 -1.82 33.69 -29.69
N ILE A 130 -2.59 34.49 -28.94
CA ILE A 130 -3.71 34.00 -28.14
C ILE A 130 -4.82 33.44 -29.06
N GLY A 131 -5.11 34.11 -30.17
CA GLY A 131 -6.09 33.66 -31.16
C GLY A 131 -5.75 32.29 -31.74
N ASP A 132 -4.50 32.10 -32.15
CA ASP A 132 -4.01 30.83 -32.72
C ASP A 132 -3.97 29.72 -31.67
N LEU A 133 -3.49 30.02 -30.45
CA LEU A 133 -3.50 29.07 -29.34
C LEU A 133 -4.92 28.64 -29.00
N LYS A 134 -5.87 29.58 -28.98
CA LYS A 134 -7.28 29.28 -28.75
C LYS A 134 -7.83 28.34 -29.82
N GLN A 135 -7.61 28.64 -31.10
CA GLN A 135 -8.07 27.80 -32.21
C GLN A 135 -7.46 26.39 -32.15
N ALA A 136 -6.16 26.29 -31.85
CA ALA A 136 -5.47 25.02 -31.73
C ALA A 136 -5.98 24.21 -30.53
N LEU A 137 -6.20 24.86 -29.37
CA LEU A 137 -6.72 24.21 -28.17
C LEU A 137 -8.18 23.74 -28.35
N GLU A 138 -8.99 24.45 -29.14
CA GLU A 138 -10.37 24.07 -29.45
C GLU A 138 -10.47 22.79 -30.31
N GLN A 139 -9.44 22.45 -31.08
CA GLN A 139 -9.36 21.23 -31.88
C GLN A 139 -9.01 19.98 -31.05
N LEU A 140 -8.60 20.15 -29.79
CA LEU A 140 -8.30 19.03 -28.91
C LEU A 140 -9.58 18.33 -28.48
N GLU A 141 -9.69 17.05 -28.81
CA GLU A 141 -10.70 16.16 -28.24
C GLU A 141 -10.40 15.97 -26.74
N TRP A 142 -11.09 16.74 -25.91
CA TRP A 142 -10.99 16.61 -24.46
C TRP A 142 -12.33 16.94 -23.83
N SER A 143 -12.94 15.95 -23.18
CA SER A 143 -13.92 16.22 -22.14
C SER A 143 -13.14 16.80 -20.97
N ARG A 144 -13.57 17.94 -20.40
CA ARG A 144 -13.21 18.23 -19.01
C ARG A 144 -13.53 16.93 -18.26
N ASN A 145 -12.53 16.28 -17.67
CA ASN A 145 -12.80 15.71 -16.36
C ASN A 145 -13.32 16.92 -15.57
N ALA A 146 -14.63 16.95 -15.34
CA ALA A 146 -15.16 17.75 -14.25
C ALA A 146 -14.23 17.52 -13.03
N PRO A 147 -14.03 18.51 -12.14
CA PRO A 147 -13.32 18.26 -10.88
C PRO A 147 -13.81 16.91 -10.36
N VAL A 148 -12.91 15.93 -10.32
CA VAL A 148 -13.36 14.57 -10.03
C VAL A 148 -13.70 14.61 -8.55
N SER A 149 -14.98 14.70 -8.23
CA SER A 149 -15.46 14.76 -6.85
C SER A 149 -15.14 13.48 -6.08
N SER A 150 -14.58 12.47 -6.75
CA SER A 150 -14.33 11.12 -6.24
C SER A 150 -13.07 10.52 -6.88
N SER A 151 -12.15 9.99 -6.09
CA SER A 151 -10.98 9.27 -6.60
C SER A 151 -11.38 7.88 -7.13
N ARG A 152 -10.77 7.47 -8.24
CA ARG A 152 -10.79 6.08 -8.72
C ARG A 152 -9.68 5.23 -8.12
N VAL A 153 -8.79 5.85 -7.34
CA VAL A 153 -7.67 5.22 -6.65
C VAL A 153 -8.09 4.97 -5.22
N ILE A 154 -7.90 3.75 -4.73
CA ILE A 154 -8.21 3.39 -3.35
C ILE A 154 -6.96 3.43 -2.48
N GLY A 155 -7.13 3.73 -1.19
CA GLY A 155 -6.09 3.59 -0.17
C GLY A 155 -6.31 2.32 0.62
N ILE A 156 -5.34 1.40 0.61
CA ILE A 156 -5.43 0.13 1.34
C ILE A 156 -4.40 0.13 2.46
N ASP A 157 -4.90 -0.07 3.68
CA ASP A 157 -4.09 -0.55 4.79
C ASP A 157 -4.02 -2.07 4.76
N LEU A 158 -2.86 -2.63 4.40
CA LEU A 158 -2.62 -4.07 4.43
C LEU A 158 -2.00 -4.45 5.77
N GLY A 159 -2.79 -4.63 6.82
CA GLY A 159 -2.26 -4.93 8.15
C GLY A 159 -1.97 -6.41 8.41
N THR A 160 -1.21 -6.70 9.47
CA THR A 160 -0.83 -8.08 9.85
C THR A 160 -2.03 -8.94 10.26
N THR A 161 -2.94 -8.38 11.05
CA THR A 161 -4.16 -9.09 11.53
C THR A 161 -5.43 -8.62 10.83
N ASN A 162 -5.53 -7.33 10.49
CA ASN A 162 -6.68 -6.77 9.78
C ASN A 162 -6.20 -5.82 8.69
N SER A 163 -6.90 -5.81 7.58
CA SER A 163 -6.76 -4.84 6.50
C SER A 163 -7.97 -3.90 6.46
N CYS A 164 -7.76 -2.69 5.98
CA CYS A 164 -8.79 -1.66 5.87
C CYS A 164 -8.66 -0.96 4.51
N VAL A 165 -9.76 -0.51 3.93
CA VAL A 165 -9.75 0.18 2.64
C VAL A 165 -10.59 1.44 2.68
N GLY A 166 -10.04 2.52 2.14
CA GLY A 166 -10.67 3.82 2.06
C GLY A 166 -10.64 4.39 0.63
N VAL A 167 -11.56 5.30 0.35
CA VAL A 167 -11.65 6.02 -0.93
C VAL A 167 -12.04 7.46 -0.68
N TYR A 168 -11.58 8.37 -1.53
CA TYR A 168 -12.10 9.73 -1.55
C TYR A 168 -13.35 9.79 -2.42
N GLN A 169 -14.51 10.09 -1.87
CA GLN A 169 -15.76 10.18 -2.60
C GLN A 169 -16.62 11.35 -2.08
N ASN A 170 -17.21 12.11 -3.00
CA ASN A 170 -18.10 13.22 -2.70
C ASN A 170 -17.50 14.27 -1.74
N GLY A 171 -16.24 14.64 -1.95
CA GLY A 171 -15.58 15.69 -1.17
C GLY A 171 -15.02 15.26 0.19
N LYS A 172 -15.05 13.97 0.52
CA LYS A 172 -14.58 13.43 1.80
C LYS A 172 -13.94 12.05 1.64
N ILE A 173 -13.17 11.64 2.64
CA ILE A 173 -12.65 10.28 2.75
C ILE A 173 -13.72 9.39 3.39
N GLU A 174 -13.96 8.23 2.79
CA GLU A 174 -14.85 7.20 3.30
C GLU A 174 -14.10 5.89 3.49
N ILE A 175 -14.23 5.30 4.68
CA ILE A 175 -13.77 3.94 4.96
C ILE A 175 -14.88 2.97 4.56
N ILE A 176 -14.56 2.02 3.69
CA ILE A 176 -15.53 1.11 3.09
C ILE A 176 -15.74 -0.09 4.00
N ALA A 177 -16.99 -0.37 4.34
CA ALA A 177 -17.35 -1.59 5.05
C ALA A 177 -17.26 -2.81 4.11
N ASN A 178 -16.78 -3.93 4.65
CA ASN A 178 -16.73 -5.21 3.95
C ASN A 178 -18.13 -5.83 3.80
N PHE A 179 -18.20 -7.03 3.20
CA PHE A 179 -19.47 -7.72 2.94
C PHE A 179 -20.26 -8.10 4.21
N GLU A 180 -19.60 -8.18 5.36
CA GLU A 180 -20.21 -8.44 6.68
C GLU A 180 -20.58 -7.15 7.43
N GLY A 181 -20.31 -5.98 6.83
CA GLY A 181 -20.57 -4.67 7.44
C GLY A 181 -19.46 -4.16 8.37
N ASN A 182 -18.33 -4.86 8.46
CA ASN A 182 -17.16 -4.45 9.25
C ASN A 182 -16.27 -3.50 8.45
N ARG A 183 -15.76 -2.43 9.08
CA ARG A 183 -14.82 -1.48 8.43
C ARG A 183 -13.40 -2.00 8.27
N THR A 184 -13.07 -3.08 8.96
CA THR A 184 -11.80 -3.79 8.84
C THR A 184 -12.09 -5.24 8.49
N THR A 185 -11.25 -5.85 7.66
CA THR A 185 -11.36 -7.25 7.28
C THR A 185 -10.15 -8.03 7.81
N PRO A 186 -10.33 -9.16 8.50
CA PRO A 186 -9.21 -9.98 8.95
C PRO A 186 -8.26 -10.38 7.80
N SER A 187 -6.96 -10.29 8.02
CA SER A 187 -5.92 -10.72 7.07
C SER A 187 -5.74 -12.24 7.12
N TYR A 188 -6.83 -12.96 6.88
CA TYR A 188 -6.95 -14.42 6.97
C TYR A 188 -7.30 -14.98 5.60
N VAL A 189 -6.66 -16.09 5.24
CA VAL A 189 -6.96 -16.87 4.03
C VAL A 189 -7.06 -18.33 4.44
N ALA A 190 -8.16 -18.99 4.11
CA ALA A 190 -8.34 -20.41 4.36
C ALA A 190 -8.65 -21.17 3.09
N PHE A 191 -8.18 -22.41 3.03
CA PHE A 191 -8.43 -23.33 1.93
C PHE A 191 -9.17 -24.54 2.47
N ASN A 192 -10.25 -24.93 1.79
CA ASN A 192 -10.97 -26.15 2.08
C ASN A 192 -11.06 -27.03 0.82
N GLU A 193 -11.82 -28.12 0.88
CA GLU A 193 -11.95 -29.07 -0.24
C GLU A 193 -12.62 -28.47 -1.48
N THR A 194 -13.47 -27.47 -1.29
CA THR A 194 -14.23 -26.85 -2.35
C THR A 194 -13.63 -25.49 -2.68
N GLU A 195 -13.59 -24.58 -1.72
CA GLU A 195 -13.33 -23.15 -1.88
C GLU A 195 -12.17 -22.57 -1.08
N ARG A 196 -11.87 -21.31 -1.44
CA ARG A 196 -10.98 -20.41 -0.75
C ARG A 196 -11.81 -19.38 -0.02
N LEU A 197 -11.55 -19.21 1.27
CA LEU A 197 -12.20 -18.21 2.13
C LEU A 197 -11.19 -17.12 2.46
N ILE A 198 -11.66 -15.87 2.53
CA ILE A 198 -10.82 -14.71 2.84
C ILE A 198 -11.58 -13.81 3.83
N GLY A 199 -10.89 -13.22 4.80
CA GLY A 199 -11.51 -12.30 5.76
C GLY A 199 -12.22 -13.01 6.90
N ASP A 200 -13.39 -12.47 7.28
CA ASP A 200 -14.20 -12.96 8.41
C ASP A 200 -14.52 -14.45 8.27
N ALA A 201 -14.95 -14.89 7.07
CA ALA A 201 -15.25 -16.30 6.80
C ALA A 201 -14.05 -17.24 7.05
N ALA A 202 -12.83 -16.80 6.70
CA ALA A 202 -11.61 -17.56 6.96
C ALA A 202 -11.28 -17.59 8.47
N LYS A 203 -11.45 -16.46 9.18
CA LYS A 203 -11.23 -16.37 10.62
C LYS A 203 -12.19 -17.26 11.41
N ASP A 204 -13.48 -17.25 11.06
CA ASP A 204 -14.53 -17.99 11.78
C ASP A 204 -14.35 -19.51 11.75
N GLN A 205 -13.73 -20.05 10.71
CA GLN A 205 -13.45 -21.49 10.60
C GLN A 205 -12.04 -21.90 11.05
N ALA A 206 -11.18 -20.95 11.46
CA ALA A 206 -9.78 -21.21 11.79
C ALA A 206 -9.60 -22.31 12.86
N SER A 207 -10.50 -22.41 13.84
CA SER A 207 -10.43 -23.46 14.88
C SER A 207 -10.81 -24.86 14.38
N ARG A 208 -11.57 -24.96 13.28
CA ARG A 208 -11.99 -26.22 12.67
C ARG A 208 -11.00 -26.72 11.63
N ASN A 209 -10.26 -25.81 11.01
CA ASN A 209 -9.29 -26.09 9.95
C ASN A 209 -7.97 -25.31 10.15
N PRO A 210 -7.29 -25.49 11.29
CA PRO A 210 -6.17 -24.63 11.68
C PRO A 210 -4.97 -24.75 10.73
N GLU A 211 -4.71 -25.94 10.19
CA GLU A 211 -3.54 -26.21 9.33
C GLU A 211 -3.65 -25.59 7.93
N ASN A 212 -4.88 -25.37 7.44
CA ASN A 212 -5.14 -24.76 6.13
C ASN A 212 -5.70 -23.32 6.25
N THR A 213 -5.58 -22.71 7.43
CA THR A 213 -5.97 -21.32 7.66
C THR A 213 -4.74 -20.48 7.95
N VAL A 214 -4.37 -19.67 6.97
CA VAL A 214 -3.20 -18.81 7.01
C VAL A 214 -3.59 -17.45 7.58
N SER A 215 -2.80 -16.98 8.53
CA SER A 215 -2.86 -15.62 9.09
C SER A 215 -1.43 -15.11 9.32
N ASN A 216 -1.26 -13.83 9.61
CA ASN A 216 0.05 -13.22 9.88
C ASN A 216 1.07 -13.35 8.73
N ALA A 217 0.61 -13.55 7.47
CA ALA A 217 1.50 -13.66 6.31
C ALA A 217 2.40 -12.42 6.12
N LYS A 218 1.97 -11.25 6.60
CA LYS A 218 2.78 -10.01 6.60
C LYS A 218 4.05 -10.13 7.46
N ARG A 219 4.13 -11.05 8.43
CA ARG A 219 5.39 -11.33 9.16
C ARG A 219 6.38 -12.14 8.32
N LEU A 220 5.93 -12.86 7.28
CA LEU A 220 6.76 -13.64 6.36
C LEU A 220 7.16 -12.88 5.10
N ILE A 221 6.36 -11.90 4.68
CA ILE A 221 6.55 -11.20 3.40
C ILE A 221 7.95 -10.60 3.31
N GLY A 222 8.65 -10.85 2.19
CA GLY A 222 10.01 -10.34 1.94
C GLY A 222 11.11 -10.85 2.88
N ARG A 223 10.85 -11.84 3.73
CA ARG A 223 11.84 -12.46 4.64
C ARG A 223 12.42 -13.75 4.07
N ARG A 224 13.54 -14.19 4.65
CA ARG A 224 14.12 -15.49 4.36
C ARG A 224 13.67 -16.52 5.38
N PHE A 225 13.65 -17.77 4.94
CA PHE A 225 13.28 -18.89 5.81
C PHE A 225 14.25 -19.01 6.99
N ASP A 226 15.53 -18.73 6.80
CA ASP A 226 16.58 -18.84 7.81
C ASP A 226 16.67 -17.62 8.75
N ASP A 227 15.82 -16.59 8.58
CA ASP A 227 15.77 -15.46 9.51
C ASP A 227 15.31 -15.93 10.90
N GLU A 228 15.99 -15.46 11.97
CA GLU A 228 15.70 -15.85 13.35
C GLU A 228 14.23 -15.59 13.72
N THR A 229 13.70 -14.42 13.35
CA THR A 229 12.29 -14.06 13.58
C THR A 229 11.32 -15.00 12.87
N VAL A 230 11.68 -15.52 11.69
CA VAL A 230 10.83 -16.48 10.96
C VAL A 230 10.87 -17.84 11.64
N GLN A 231 12.04 -18.29 12.08
CA GLN A 231 12.18 -19.54 12.82
C GLN A 231 11.43 -19.52 14.17
N ASP A 232 11.38 -18.37 14.83
CA ASP A 232 10.60 -18.20 16.05
C ASP A 232 9.09 -18.22 15.78
N ASP A 233 8.60 -17.48 14.78
CA ASP A 233 7.18 -17.47 14.41
C ASP A 233 6.65 -18.86 14.00
N ILE A 234 7.43 -19.64 13.24
CA ILE A 234 7.03 -20.98 12.74
C ILE A 234 6.65 -21.93 13.89
N LYS A 235 7.25 -21.75 15.08
CA LYS A 235 6.93 -22.56 16.27
C LYS A 235 5.51 -22.32 16.80
N HIS A 236 4.90 -21.19 16.43
CA HIS A 236 3.61 -20.76 16.96
C HIS A 236 2.46 -20.85 15.94
N TRP A 237 2.76 -21.11 14.67
CA TRP A 237 1.74 -21.22 13.63
C TRP A 237 1.21 -22.65 13.47
N PRO A 238 -0.10 -22.80 13.22
CA PRO A 238 -0.70 -24.10 12.98
C PRO A 238 -0.46 -24.62 11.54
N PHE A 239 -0.19 -23.74 10.58
CA PHE A 239 0.09 -24.10 9.20
C PHE A 239 1.58 -24.37 9.00
N VAL A 240 1.91 -25.21 8.00
CA VAL A 240 3.29 -25.62 7.75
C VAL A 240 4.01 -24.58 6.88
N VAL A 241 5.21 -24.18 7.29
CA VAL A 241 6.11 -23.35 6.48
C VAL A 241 7.36 -24.17 6.13
N LYS A 242 7.70 -24.22 4.84
CA LYS A 242 8.85 -24.95 4.29
C LYS A 242 9.84 -23.99 3.63
N SER A 243 11.11 -24.40 3.56
CA SER A 243 12.12 -23.67 2.80
C SER A 243 12.13 -24.14 1.34
N LYS A 244 12.07 -23.19 0.41
CA LYS A 244 12.32 -23.43 -1.01
C LYS A 244 13.37 -22.43 -1.49
N ASN A 245 14.60 -22.90 -1.67
CA ASN A 245 15.76 -22.06 -2.03
C ASN A 245 15.99 -20.88 -1.06
N GLY A 246 15.67 -21.05 0.22
CA GLY A 246 15.78 -20.00 1.23
C GLY A 246 14.55 -19.11 1.37
N THR A 247 13.54 -19.21 0.51
CA THR A 247 12.25 -18.52 0.65
C THR A 247 11.30 -19.34 1.53
N PRO A 248 10.57 -18.71 2.48
CA PRO A 248 9.52 -19.38 3.24
C PRO A 248 8.27 -19.60 2.37
N MET A 249 7.85 -20.86 2.27
CA MET A 249 6.68 -21.31 1.53
C MET A 249 5.63 -21.88 2.48
N ILE A 250 4.42 -21.35 2.44
CA ILE A 250 3.27 -21.78 3.23
C ILE A 250 2.61 -22.96 2.51
N GLN A 251 2.61 -24.13 3.13
CA GLN A 251 2.00 -25.33 2.59
C GLN A 251 0.60 -25.53 3.18
N VAL A 252 -0.39 -25.69 2.29
CA VAL A 252 -1.80 -25.92 2.63
C VAL A 252 -2.40 -26.97 1.68
N GLN A 253 -3.51 -27.58 2.07
CA GLN A 253 -4.30 -28.45 1.20
C GLN A 253 -5.36 -27.64 0.45
N VAL A 254 -5.31 -27.68 -0.87
CA VAL A 254 -6.29 -27.07 -1.77
C VAL A 254 -6.94 -28.19 -2.56
N LYS A 255 -8.26 -28.41 -2.38
CA LYS A 255 -8.99 -29.49 -3.08
C LYS A 255 -8.35 -30.88 -2.89
N GLY A 256 -7.80 -31.14 -1.70
CA GLY A 256 -7.13 -32.41 -1.35
C GLY A 256 -5.68 -32.54 -1.84
N GLU A 257 -5.14 -31.55 -2.54
CA GLU A 257 -3.75 -31.53 -2.99
C GLU A 257 -2.90 -30.56 -2.17
N ASN A 258 -1.67 -30.96 -1.82
CA ASN A 258 -0.73 -30.05 -1.18
C ASN A 258 -0.27 -28.98 -2.17
N LYS A 259 -0.56 -27.72 -1.86
CA LYS A 259 -0.07 -26.55 -2.60
C LYS A 259 0.82 -25.69 -1.70
N GLU A 260 1.85 -25.12 -2.29
CA GLU A 260 2.78 -24.20 -1.64
C GLU A 260 2.54 -22.79 -2.19
N PHE A 261 2.35 -21.82 -1.29
CA PHE A 261 2.22 -20.40 -1.61
C PHE A 261 3.31 -19.62 -0.90
N ASN A 262 3.83 -18.57 -1.52
CA ASN A 262 4.64 -17.60 -0.79
C ASN A 262 3.73 -16.59 -0.04
N ALA A 263 4.34 -15.72 0.77
CA ALA A 263 3.62 -14.71 1.53
C ALA A 263 2.97 -13.64 0.63
N GLU A 264 3.58 -13.35 -0.52
CA GLU A 264 3.08 -12.43 -1.54
C GLU A 264 1.77 -12.91 -2.14
N GLU A 265 1.65 -14.19 -2.48
CA GLU A 265 0.43 -14.82 -3.00
C GLU A 265 -0.69 -14.75 -1.97
N ILE A 266 -0.43 -15.11 -0.70
CA ILE A 266 -1.43 -15.02 0.38
C ILE A 266 -1.88 -13.57 0.59
N SER A 267 -0.94 -12.63 0.63
CA SER A 267 -1.23 -11.20 0.78
C SER A 267 -2.00 -10.65 -0.43
N ALA A 268 -1.72 -11.15 -1.63
CA ALA A 268 -2.46 -10.83 -2.84
C ALA A 268 -3.93 -11.25 -2.74
N MET A 269 -4.23 -12.39 -2.11
CA MET A 269 -5.63 -12.81 -1.89
C MET A 269 -6.36 -11.82 -0.98
N VAL A 270 -5.70 -11.32 0.07
CA VAL A 270 -6.26 -10.27 0.95
C VAL A 270 -6.48 -8.97 0.17
N LEU A 271 -5.51 -8.56 -0.65
CA LEU A 271 -5.62 -7.36 -1.49
C LEU A 271 -6.72 -7.49 -2.56
N GLN A 272 -6.90 -8.69 -3.16
CA GLN A 272 -8.02 -8.99 -4.05
C GLN A 272 -9.35 -8.80 -3.34
N GLN A 273 -9.47 -9.24 -2.07
CA GLN A 273 -10.67 -9.02 -1.29
C GLN A 273 -10.92 -7.52 -1.04
N MET A 274 -9.88 -6.73 -0.74
CA MET A 274 -10.01 -5.28 -0.55
C MET A 274 -10.45 -4.58 -1.84
N ARG A 275 -9.92 -5.01 -2.99
CA ARG A 275 -10.37 -4.55 -4.31
C ARG A 275 -11.83 -4.90 -4.55
N ASN A 276 -12.23 -6.17 -4.35
CA ASN A 276 -13.60 -6.62 -4.56
C ASN A 276 -14.62 -5.87 -3.68
N ILE A 277 -14.27 -5.60 -2.42
CA ILE A 277 -15.09 -4.78 -1.51
C ILE A 277 -15.26 -3.37 -2.09
N SER A 278 -14.17 -2.77 -2.56
CA SER A 278 -14.17 -1.43 -3.15
C SER A 278 -14.98 -1.38 -4.45
N GLU A 279 -14.81 -2.36 -5.34
CA GLU A 279 -15.55 -2.45 -6.61
C GLU A 279 -17.05 -2.61 -6.38
N LYS A 280 -17.43 -3.42 -5.37
CA LYS A 280 -18.84 -3.57 -5.00
C LYS A 280 -19.43 -2.26 -4.47
N TYR A 281 -18.66 -1.51 -3.69
CA TYR A 281 -19.08 -0.22 -3.14
C TYR A 281 -19.19 0.86 -4.21
N LEU A 282 -18.19 0.97 -5.09
CA LEU A 282 -18.09 2.00 -6.12
C LEU A 282 -18.94 1.69 -7.37
N GLY A 283 -19.29 0.43 -7.59
CA GLY A 283 -20.06 -0.01 -8.75
C GLY A 283 -19.26 -0.05 -10.07
N HIS A 284 -17.93 -0.01 -10.00
CA HIS A 284 -17.02 -0.11 -11.14
C HIS A 284 -15.70 -0.77 -10.75
N ASP A 285 -14.94 -1.24 -11.73
CA ASP A 285 -13.63 -1.87 -11.54
C ASP A 285 -12.60 -0.91 -10.91
N VAL A 286 -11.73 -1.44 -10.06
CA VAL A 286 -10.64 -0.69 -9.40
C VAL A 286 -9.31 -1.25 -9.84
N LYS A 287 -8.46 -0.39 -10.42
CA LYS A 287 -7.15 -0.80 -10.96
C LYS A 287 -5.97 -0.23 -10.19
N ASP A 288 -6.15 0.90 -9.54
CA ASP A 288 -5.07 1.68 -8.98
C ASP A 288 -5.22 1.79 -7.45
N ALA A 289 -4.11 1.63 -6.74
CA ALA A 289 -4.11 1.71 -5.28
C ALA A 289 -2.87 2.42 -4.73
N VAL A 290 -3.06 3.04 -3.57
CA VAL A 290 -1.99 3.36 -2.61
C VAL A 290 -2.02 2.30 -1.52
N ILE A 291 -0.88 1.70 -1.21
CA ILE A 291 -0.79 0.58 -0.25
C ILE A 291 0.17 0.95 0.87
N THR A 292 -0.21 0.62 2.11
CA THR A 292 0.60 0.93 3.28
C THR A 292 1.64 -0.16 3.57
N VAL A 293 2.74 0.25 4.18
CA VAL A 293 3.76 -0.63 4.78
C VAL A 293 4.26 -0.04 6.10
N PRO A 294 4.74 -0.85 7.05
CA PRO A 294 5.43 -0.36 8.23
C PRO A 294 6.58 0.56 7.84
N ALA A 295 6.80 1.65 8.58
CA ALA A 295 7.85 2.60 8.21
C ALA A 295 9.23 1.95 8.21
N TYR A 296 9.45 1.01 9.13
CA TYR A 296 10.70 0.26 9.25
C TYR A 296 10.80 -0.98 8.34
N PHE A 297 9.86 -1.16 7.38
CA PHE A 297 10.03 -2.16 6.33
C PHE A 297 11.25 -1.87 5.47
N ASN A 298 11.98 -2.93 5.19
CA ASN A 298 13.13 -2.88 4.34
C ASN A 298 12.79 -2.96 2.84
N ASP A 299 13.81 -2.82 1.97
CA ASP A 299 13.58 -2.87 0.52
C ASP A 299 12.90 -4.18 0.13
N SER A 300 13.42 -5.34 0.59
CA SER A 300 12.86 -6.69 0.35
C SER A 300 11.36 -6.77 0.59
N GLN A 301 10.91 -6.31 1.76
CA GLN A 301 9.51 -6.29 2.18
C GLN A 301 8.64 -5.29 1.40
N ARG A 302 9.17 -4.10 1.06
CA ARG A 302 8.46 -3.09 0.25
C ARG A 302 8.14 -3.61 -1.14
N GLN A 303 9.13 -4.20 -1.81
CA GLN A 303 8.93 -4.80 -3.13
C GLN A 303 8.00 -6.00 -3.07
N ALA A 304 8.16 -6.90 -2.10
CA ALA A 304 7.28 -8.06 -1.96
C ALA A 304 5.81 -7.63 -1.73
N THR A 305 5.57 -6.54 -1.01
CA THR A 305 4.23 -5.94 -0.87
C THR A 305 3.70 -5.39 -2.20
N LYS A 306 4.55 -4.72 -2.99
CA LYS A 306 4.21 -4.24 -4.34
C LYS A 306 3.93 -5.40 -5.31
N ASP A 307 4.68 -6.49 -5.20
CA ASP A 307 4.49 -7.70 -6.01
C ASP A 307 3.16 -8.38 -5.64
N ALA A 308 2.83 -8.48 -4.35
CA ALA A 308 1.53 -8.98 -3.88
C ALA A 308 0.36 -8.17 -4.49
N ALA A 309 0.48 -6.84 -4.55
CA ALA A 309 -0.52 -5.99 -5.19
C ALA A 309 -0.62 -6.23 -6.70
N THR A 310 0.53 -6.42 -7.36
CA THR A 310 0.58 -6.75 -8.79
C THR A 310 -0.12 -8.09 -9.07
N ILE A 311 0.13 -9.11 -8.23
CA ILE A 311 -0.55 -10.41 -8.27
C ILE A 311 -2.06 -10.25 -8.06
N ALA A 312 -2.46 -9.34 -7.17
CA ALA A 312 -3.86 -8.98 -6.93
C ALA A 312 -4.52 -8.20 -8.09
N GLY A 313 -3.76 -7.84 -9.13
CA GLY A 313 -4.25 -7.06 -10.26
C GLY A 313 -4.42 -5.57 -9.96
N LEU A 314 -3.69 -5.06 -8.97
CA LEU A 314 -3.64 -3.64 -8.62
C LEU A 314 -2.32 -3.02 -9.10
N ASN A 315 -2.41 -1.87 -9.75
CA ASN A 315 -1.30 -0.98 -10.03
C ASN A 315 -1.03 -0.11 -8.79
N VAL A 316 0.15 -0.28 -8.21
CA VAL A 316 0.56 0.48 -7.02
C VAL A 316 1.10 1.84 -7.45
N ILE A 317 0.29 2.88 -7.29
CA ILE A 317 0.70 4.27 -7.58
C ILE A 317 1.70 4.75 -6.52
N ARG A 318 1.51 4.34 -5.26
CA ARG A 318 2.40 4.69 -4.16
C ARG A 318 2.39 3.62 -3.07
N ILE A 319 3.58 3.29 -2.57
CA ILE A 319 3.75 2.71 -1.24
C ILE A 319 3.88 3.86 -0.24
N ILE A 320 3.06 3.87 0.81
CA ILE A 320 3.12 4.88 1.87
C ILE A 320 3.44 4.22 3.21
N ASN A 321 4.26 4.89 4.03
CA ASN A 321 4.54 4.40 5.38
C ASN A 321 3.29 4.56 6.27
N GLU A 322 2.98 3.56 7.09
CA GLU A 322 1.83 3.52 8.01
C GLU A 322 1.74 4.76 8.93
N PRO A 323 2.79 5.14 9.69
CA PRO A 323 2.73 6.34 10.52
C PRO A 323 2.62 7.63 9.71
N THR A 324 3.15 7.68 8.49
CA THR A 324 2.99 8.82 7.57
C THR A 324 1.53 8.94 7.12
N ALA A 325 0.87 7.84 6.78
CA ALA A 325 -0.54 7.83 6.46
C ALA A 325 -1.39 8.28 7.66
N ALA A 326 -1.09 7.77 8.86
CA ALA A 326 -1.80 8.20 10.06
C ALA A 326 -1.58 9.70 10.37
N ALA A 327 -0.41 10.26 10.08
CA ALA A 327 -0.15 11.69 10.18
C ALA A 327 -1.03 12.50 9.22
N LEU A 328 -1.23 12.03 7.98
CA LEU A 328 -2.17 12.65 7.03
C LEU A 328 -3.60 12.64 7.58
N ALA A 329 -4.06 11.51 8.12
CA ALA A 329 -5.38 11.40 8.75
C ALA A 329 -5.54 12.34 9.96
N TYR A 330 -4.46 12.54 10.71
CA TYR A 330 -4.42 13.47 11.84
C TYR A 330 -4.43 14.95 11.40
N GLY A 331 -3.64 15.31 10.39
CA GLY A 331 -3.37 16.71 10.06
C GLY A 331 -4.42 17.40 9.18
N LEU A 332 -5.12 16.65 8.31
CA LEU A 332 -5.95 17.22 7.23
C LEU A 332 -7.09 18.15 7.74
N ASP A 333 -7.82 17.72 8.77
CA ASP A 333 -9.04 18.41 9.22
C ASP A 333 -8.81 19.40 10.37
N ARG A 334 -7.58 19.52 10.87
CA ARG A 334 -7.29 20.26 12.12
C ARG A 334 -6.98 21.73 11.95
N GLY A 335 -6.81 22.21 10.72
CA GLY A 335 -6.52 23.61 10.44
C GLY A 335 -5.26 24.12 11.17
N ILE A 336 -4.24 23.27 11.29
CA ILE A 336 -2.98 23.56 12.00
C ILE A 336 -2.36 24.85 11.43
N THR A 337 -2.15 25.84 12.29
CA THR A 337 -1.45 27.09 11.95
C THR A 337 -0.03 27.07 12.50
N GLY A 338 0.96 27.44 11.68
CA GLY A 338 2.37 27.35 12.04
C GLY A 338 2.90 25.91 11.94
N GLU A 339 4.05 25.68 12.54
CA GLU A 339 4.74 24.38 12.55
C GLU A 339 4.44 23.64 13.86
N LYS A 340 4.07 22.35 13.76
CA LYS A 340 3.94 21.44 14.90
C LYS A 340 4.81 20.21 14.72
N LYS A 341 5.52 19.81 15.77
CA LYS A 341 6.26 18.54 15.85
C LYS A 341 5.36 17.47 16.45
N VAL A 342 4.98 16.49 15.66
CA VAL A 342 4.05 15.42 16.06
C VAL A 342 4.77 14.10 16.07
N LEU A 343 4.63 13.35 17.16
CA LEU A 343 5.06 11.96 17.24
C LEU A 343 3.86 11.05 16.95
N ILE A 344 4.00 10.19 15.95
CA ILE A 344 3.06 9.11 15.68
C ILE A 344 3.62 7.85 16.32
N PHE A 345 2.86 7.25 17.22
CA PHE A 345 3.17 5.97 17.84
C PHE A 345 2.18 4.92 17.31
N ASP A 346 2.64 4.08 16.40
CA ASP A 346 1.85 3.00 15.80
C ASP A 346 2.24 1.66 16.41
N LEU A 347 1.33 1.06 17.18
CA LEU A 347 1.51 -0.27 17.75
C LEU A 347 0.38 -1.17 17.26
N GLY A 348 0.67 -1.90 16.18
CA GLY A 348 -0.22 -2.86 15.57
C GLY A 348 -0.20 -4.22 16.27
N SER A 349 -0.61 -5.25 15.54
CA SER A 349 -0.54 -6.64 15.99
C SER A 349 0.81 -7.29 15.73
N GLY A 350 1.52 -6.84 14.68
CA GLY A 350 2.79 -7.43 14.27
C GLY A 350 4.01 -6.51 14.35
N THR A 351 3.80 -5.19 14.27
CA THR A 351 4.85 -4.16 14.17
C THR A 351 4.62 -3.02 15.14
N CYS A 352 5.72 -2.37 15.51
CA CYS A 352 5.75 -1.15 16.32
C CYS A 352 6.58 -0.10 15.57
N ASP A 353 5.95 0.96 15.08
CA ASP A 353 6.59 2.03 14.33
C ASP A 353 6.41 3.37 15.05
N VAL A 354 7.45 4.18 15.04
CA VAL A 354 7.45 5.53 15.60
C VAL A 354 8.03 6.48 14.57
N SER A 355 7.28 7.53 14.25
CA SER A 355 7.76 8.59 13.38
C SER A 355 7.55 9.95 14.03
N ILE A 356 8.55 10.82 13.91
CA ILE A 356 8.44 12.23 14.30
C ILE A 356 8.32 13.04 13.04
N LEU A 357 7.25 13.82 12.93
CA LEU A 357 6.94 14.63 11.77
C LEU A 357 6.88 16.10 12.14
N SER A 358 7.30 16.96 11.21
CA SER A 358 6.89 18.35 11.16
C SER A 358 5.64 18.48 10.31
N ILE A 359 4.60 19.10 10.87
CA ILE A 359 3.39 19.46 10.12
C ILE A 359 3.28 20.97 10.10
N ALA A 360 3.41 21.57 8.91
CA ALA A 360 3.43 23.01 8.71
C ALA A 360 2.32 23.47 7.75
N ASP A 361 1.75 24.64 8.03
CA ASP A 361 0.85 25.38 7.15
C ASP A 361 -0.32 24.54 6.58
N LYS A 362 -0.86 23.63 7.39
CA LYS A 362 -1.93 22.67 7.08
C LYS A 362 -1.63 21.60 6.04
N SER A 363 -0.58 21.78 5.23
CA SER A 363 -0.45 21.01 4.00
C SER A 363 0.92 20.36 3.82
N VAL A 364 1.95 20.79 4.56
CA VAL A 364 3.29 20.20 4.45
C VAL A 364 3.51 19.21 5.59
N PHE A 365 3.75 17.96 5.23
CA PHE A 365 4.06 16.86 6.13
C PHE A 365 5.49 16.40 5.85
N GLU A 366 6.38 16.57 6.81
CA GLU A 366 7.78 16.18 6.69
C GLU A 366 8.15 15.20 7.80
N VAL A 367 8.51 13.98 7.42
CA VAL A 367 9.10 13.02 8.35
C VAL A 367 10.52 13.45 8.66
N ILE A 368 10.81 13.68 9.95
CA ILE A 368 12.14 14.07 10.43
C ILE A 368 12.96 12.82 10.74
N SER A 369 12.33 11.86 11.42
CA SER A 369 12.95 10.60 11.79
C SER A 369 11.92 9.50 11.92
N THR A 370 12.32 8.27 11.61
CA THR A 370 11.52 7.08 11.85
C THR A 370 12.34 5.96 12.48
N ALA A 371 11.71 5.18 13.34
CA ALA A 371 12.30 4.00 13.96
C ALA A 371 11.20 2.96 14.23
N GLY A 372 11.55 1.69 14.29
CA GLY A 372 10.56 0.66 14.59
C GLY A 372 11.15 -0.69 14.96
N ASP A 373 10.25 -1.62 15.27
CA ASP A 373 10.47 -3.05 15.42
C ASP A 373 9.42 -3.77 14.57
N THR A 374 9.85 -4.42 13.49
CA THR A 374 8.95 -5.12 12.54
C THR A 374 8.46 -6.48 13.07
N HIS A 375 8.77 -6.81 14.32
CA HIS A 375 8.41 -8.05 14.99
C HIS A 375 8.07 -7.83 16.48
N LEU A 376 7.26 -6.81 16.75
CA LEU A 376 6.75 -6.49 18.08
C LEU A 376 5.32 -5.95 17.98
N GLY A 377 4.35 -6.61 18.61
CA GLY A 377 2.98 -6.15 18.63
C GLY A 377 2.02 -7.03 19.43
N GLY A 378 0.74 -6.85 19.15
CA GLY A 378 -0.37 -7.51 19.82
C GLY A 378 -0.36 -9.05 19.79
N GLU A 379 0.20 -9.67 18.75
CA GLU A 379 0.33 -11.14 18.64
C GLU A 379 1.32 -11.70 19.67
N ASP A 380 2.38 -10.96 19.97
CA ASP A 380 3.38 -11.37 20.96
C ASP A 380 2.78 -11.29 22.37
N PHE A 381 1.90 -10.31 22.61
CA PHE A 381 1.13 -10.21 23.85
C PHE A 381 0.14 -11.39 24.01
N ASP A 382 -0.49 -11.80 22.91
CA ASP A 382 -1.38 -12.97 22.91
C ASP A 382 -0.58 -14.25 23.18
N SER A 383 0.60 -14.40 22.59
CA SER A 383 1.47 -15.57 22.82
C SER A 383 1.87 -15.70 24.30
N ARG A 384 2.20 -14.60 25.00
CA ARG A 384 2.48 -14.62 26.45
C ARG A 384 1.28 -15.11 27.28
N LEU A 385 0.05 -14.74 26.88
CA LEU A 385 -1.16 -15.24 27.52
C LEU A 385 -1.38 -16.73 27.24
N VAL A 386 -1.20 -17.15 25.98
CA VAL A 386 -1.34 -18.55 25.57
C VAL A 386 -0.37 -19.44 26.32
N GLU A 387 0.92 -19.09 26.38
CA GLU A 387 1.95 -19.84 27.12
C GLU A 387 1.63 -19.98 28.62
N HIS A 388 1.17 -18.88 29.23
CA HIS A 388 0.73 -18.87 30.62
C HIS A 388 -0.40 -19.87 30.85
N PHE A 389 -1.42 -19.86 29.99
CA PHE A 389 -2.60 -20.70 30.15
C PHE A 389 -2.39 -22.15 29.69
N ILE A 390 -1.49 -22.44 28.75
CA ILE A 390 -1.03 -23.81 28.46
C ILE A 390 -0.41 -24.42 29.72
N THR A 391 0.49 -23.68 30.37
CA THR A 391 1.15 -24.12 31.61
C THR A 391 0.13 -24.33 32.73
N GLU A 392 -0.82 -23.40 32.87
CA GLU A 392 -1.87 -23.50 33.88
C GLU A 392 -2.82 -24.68 33.62
N PHE A 393 -3.23 -24.89 32.36
CA PHE A 393 -4.05 -26.02 31.96
C PHE A 393 -3.35 -27.34 32.27
N LYS A 394 -2.09 -27.49 31.86
CA LYS A 394 -1.28 -28.68 32.14
C LYS A 394 -1.18 -28.98 33.63
N ARG A 395 -1.02 -27.94 34.46
CA ARG A 395 -1.00 -28.07 35.93
C ARG A 395 -2.35 -28.50 36.51
N LYS A 396 -3.47 -28.04 35.95
CA LYS A 396 -4.84 -28.32 36.43
C LYS A 396 -5.38 -29.67 35.95
N SER A 397 -5.14 -30.03 34.69
CA SER A 397 -5.73 -31.20 34.03
C SER A 397 -4.77 -32.38 33.88
N GLY A 398 -3.46 -32.14 34.00
CA GLY A 398 -2.42 -33.12 33.70
C GLY A 398 -2.19 -33.35 32.21
N LYS A 399 -2.90 -32.66 31.31
CA LYS A 399 -2.79 -32.81 29.85
C LYS A 399 -2.05 -31.66 29.21
N ASP A 400 -1.23 -31.98 28.21
CA ASP A 400 -0.54 -31.00 27.38
C ASP A 400 -1.32 -30.80 26.07
N ILE A 401 -1.48 -29.54 25.65
CA ILE A 401 -2.17 -29.19 24.40
C ILE A 401 -1.22 -28.67 23.32
N CYS A 402 0.09 -28.60 23.59
CA CYS A 402 1.10 -28.06 22.66
C CYS A 402 1.10 -28.75 21.28
N GLU A 403 0.69 -30.01 21.21
CA GLU A 403 0.64 -30.80 19.97
C GLU A 403 -0.75 -30.79 19.31
N ASN A 404 -1.71 -30.02 19.83
CA ASN A 404 -3.07 -29.95 19.30
C ASN A 404 -3.38 -28.56 18.70
N PRO A 405 -3.20 -28.36 17.38
CA PRO A 405 -3.40 -27.07 16.73
C PRO A 405 -4.80 -26.48 16.95
N ARG A 406 -5.83 -27.33 17.01
CA ARG A 406 -7.21 -26.91 17.26
C ARG A 406 -7.38 -26.36 18.68
N ALA A 407 -6.85 -27.04 19.69
CA ALA A 407 -6.91 -26.58 21.08
C ALA A 407 -6.15 -25.26 21.25
N ILE A 408 -4.94 -25.15 20.68
CA ILE A 408 -4.14 -23.93 20.72
C ILE A 408 -4.87 -22.77 20.04
N ARG A 409 -5.46 -22.99 18.86
CA ARG A 409 -6.19 -21.94 18.16
C ARG A 409 -7.36 -21.40 18.99
N ARG A 410 -8.17 -22.30 19.55
CA ARG A 410 -9.31 -21.92 20.42
C ARG A 410 -8.86 -21.16 21.66
N LEU A 411 -7.75 -21.58 22.27
CA LEU A 411 -7.18 -20.88 23.42
C LEU A 411 -6.64 -19.50 23.01
N ARG A 412 -5.97 -19.38 21.86
CA ARG A 412 -5.47 -18.10 21.34
C ARG A 412 -6.61 -17.12 21.06
N ASP A 413 -7.70 -17.56 20.44
CA ASP A 413 -8.90 -16.73 20.20
C ASP A 413 -9.47 -16.21 21.54
N ALA A 414 -9.54 -17.06 22.56
CA ALA A 414 -9.98 -16.67 23.89
C ALA A 414 -9.00 -15.71 24.59
N CYS A 415 -7.68 -15.87 24.37
CA CYS A 415 -6.64 -14.98 24.89
C CYS A 415 -6.70 -13.59 24.23
N GLU A 416 -6.86 -13.51 22.91
CA GLU A 416 -7.03 -12.24 22.18
C GLU A 416 -8.27 -11.49 22.71
N HIS A 417 -9.39 -12.21 22.87
CA HIS A 417 -10.62 -11.64 23.44
C HIS A 417 -10.42 -11.14 24.88
N ALA A 418 -9.71 -11.91 25.71
CA ALA A 418 -9.38 -11.52 27.08
C ALA A 418 -8.47 -10.29 27.11
N LYS A 419 -7.42 -10.23 26.28
CA LYS A 419 -6.54 -9.06 26.11
C LYS A 419 -7.35 -7.80 25.79
N ARG A 420 -8.21 -7.87 24.78
CA ARG A 420 -9.08 -6.75 24.37
C ARG A 420 -10.03 -6.33 25.51
N THR A 421 -10.57 -7.28 26.25
CA THR A 421 -11.43 -7.01 27.42
C THR A 421 -10.65 -6.31 28.53
N LEU A 422 -9.42 -6.74 28.81
CA LEU A 422 -8.56 -6.16 29.84
C LEU A 422 -8.12 -4.73 29.53
N SER A 423 -8.20 -4.28 28.27
CA SER A 423 -7.98 -2.88 27.92
C SER A 423 -9.05 -1.93 28.49
N SER A 424 -10.24 -2.44 28.83
CA SER A 424 -11.32 -1.65 29.47
C SER A 424 -11.64 -2.11 30.90
N LYS A 425 -11.54 -3.42 31.19
CA LYS A 425 -11.85 -4.01 32.50
C LYS A 425 -10.58 -4.38 33.28
N THR A 426 -10.66 -4.41 34.60
CA THR A 426 -9.53 -4.79 35.48
C THR A 426 -9.33 -6.30 35.58
N GLU A 427 -10.35 -7.09 35.22
CA GLU A 427 -10.31 -8.55 35.21
C GLU A 427 -11.26 -9.12 34.15
N THR A 428 -11.00 -10.35 33.73
CA THR A 428 -11.87 -11.15 32.86
C THR A 428 -11.65 -12.65 33.11
N THR A 429 -12.43 -13.50 32.46
CA THR A 429 -12.29 -14.95 32.49
C THR A 429 -11.99 -15.46 31.09
N VAL A 430 -10.96 -16.28 30.95
CA VAL A 430 -10.70 -17.10 29.76
C VAL A 430 -11.43 -18.41 29.95
N GLU A 431 -12.35 -18.70 29.04
CA GLU A 431 -13.19 -19.89 29.08
C GLU A 431 -13.23 -20.55 27.70
N VAL A 432 -12.91 -21.84 27.65
CA VAL A 432 -12.97 -22.67 26.44
C VAL A 432 -13.56 -24.01 26.81
N GLU A 433 -14.79 -24.26 26.35
CA GLU A 433 -15.50 -25.53 26.56
C GLU A 433 -14.81 -26.67 25.80
N SER A 434 -14.67 -27.85 26.42
CA SER A 434 -14.05 -29.03 25.85
C SER A 434 -12.77 -28.70 25.10
N LEU A 435 -11.81 -28.05 25.77
CA LEU A 435 -10.55 -27.62 25.18
C LEU A 435 -9.77 -28.83 24.60
N ILE A 436 -9.68 -29.91 25.38
CA ILE A 436 -9.16 -31.22 24.92
C ILE A 436 -9.85 -32.36 25.68
N ASP A 437 -10.21 -33.43 24.97
CA ASP A 437 -10.82 -34.65 25.52
C ASP A 437 -12.01 -34.42 26.48
N GLY A 438 -12.89 -33.48 26.16
CA GLY A 438 -14.05 -33.13 26.98
C GLY A 438 -13.73 -32.33 28.24
N ILE A 439 -12.47 -31.95 28.47
CA ILE A 439 -12.05 -31.14 29.61
C ILE A 439 -12.19 -29.66 29.26
N ASP A 440 -13.05 -28.96 30.01
CA ASP A 440 -13.19 -27.51 29.91
C ASP A 440 -11.97 -26.80 30.49
N PHE A 441 -11.64 -25.63 29.91
CA PHE A 441 -10.69 -24.71 30.52
C PHE A 441 -11.41 -23.45 30.98
N LYS A 442 -11.21 -23.10 32.25
CA LYS A 442 -11.68 -21.85 32.85
C LYS A 442 -10.62 -21.28 33.78
N SER A 443 -10.21 -20.05 33.51
CA SER A 443 -9.26 -19.33 34.36
C SER A 443 -9.55 -17.83 34.40
N LYS A 444 -9.42 -17.22 35.58
CA LYS A 444 -9.54 -15.76 35.75
C LYS A 444 -8.18 -15.12 35.52
N ILE A 445 -8.17 -13.96 34.87
CA ILE A 445 -6.98 -13.15 34.70
C ILE A 445 -7.27 -11.69 34.97
N THR A 446 -6.36 -11.04 35.69
CA THR A 446 -6.42 -9.61 35.99
C THR A 446 -5.54 -8.85 35.01
N ARG A 447 -5.86 -7.56 34.81
CA ARG A 447 -5.02 -6.64 34.04
C ARG A 447 -3.59 -6.59 34.60
N ALA A 448 -3.45 -6.57 35.92
CA ALA A 448 -2.14 -6.57 36.57
C ALA A 448 -1.30 -7.81 36.18
N LYS A 449 -1.91 -9.01 36.12
CA LYS A 449 -1.20 -10.22 35.70
C LYS A 449 -0.83 -10.18 34.21
N PHE A 450 -1.73 -9.71 33.35
CA PHE A 450 -1.41 -9.50 31.93
C PHE A 450 -0.24 -8.53 31.76
N GLU A 451 -0.27 -7.40 32.47
CA GLU A 451 0.82 -6.42 32.45
C GLU A 451 2.15 -6.98 32.96
N GLU A 452 2.12 -7.87 33.94
CA GLU A 452 3.31 -8.59 34.44
C GLU A 452 3.88 -9.53 33.37
N LEU A 453 3.04 -10.35 32.72
CA LEU A 453 3.45 -11.31 31.69
C LEU A 453 4.09 -10.63 30.46
N CYS A 454 3.60 -9.44 30.12
CA CYS A 454 4.06 -8.65 28.98
C CYS A 454 5.02 -7.51 29.36
N ALA A 455 5.47 -7.43 30.60
CA ALA A 455 6.21 -6.28 31.11
C ALA A 455 7.50 -5.96 30.34
N GLU A 456 8.19 -6.98 29.84
CA GLU A 456 9.40 -6.82 29.02
C GLU A 456 9.04 -6.31 27.61
N LEU A 457 8.09 -6.94 26.92
CA LEU A 457 7.61 -6.50 25.60
C LEU A 457 7.06 -5.06 25.63
N PHE A 458 6.32 -4.69 26.67
CA PHE A 458 5.80 -3.32 26.82
C PHE A 458 6.89 -2.28 27.04
N ARG A 459 8.03 -2.64 27.66
CA ARG A 459 9.16 -1.70 27.78
C ARG A 459 9.89 -1.55 26.46
N ARG A 460 10.05 -2.64 25.70
CA ARG A 460 10.67 -2.62 24.36
C ARG A 460 9.98 -1.65 23.40
N THR A 461 8.68 -1.39 23.55
CA THR A 461 7.99 -0.39 22.70
C THR A 461 8.49 1.04 22.89
N LEU A 462 9.23 1.36 23.97
CA LEU A 462 9.84 2.68 24.16
C LEU A 462 11.18 2.82 23.43
N GLU A 463 11.85 1.73 23.06
CA GLU A 463 13.15 1.80 22.37
C GLU A 463 13.05 2.48 20.98
N PRO A 464 12.02 2.22 20.14
CA PRO A 464 11.80 3.02 18.93
C PRO A 464 11.53 4.50 19.22
N VAL A 465 10.85 4.84 20.31
CA VAL A 465 10.58 6.23 20.72
C VAL A 465 11.87 6.96 21.04
N GLU A 466 12.73 6.35 21.84
CA GLU A 466 14.05 6.89 22.19
C GLU A 466 14.94 7.07 20.96
N ARG A 467 14.96 6.07 20.05
CA ARG A 467 15.73 6.15 18.80
C ARG A 467 15.23 7.27 17.90
N ALA A 468 13.92 7.41 17.69
CA ALA A 468 13.37 8.47 16.87
C ALA A 468 13.71 9.87 17.44
N LEU A 469 13.57 10.07 18.75
CA LEU A 469 13.94 11.35 19.39
C LEU A 469 15.43 11.65 19.25
N LYS A 470 16.29 10.64 19.41
CA LYS A 470 17.73 10.80 19.22
C LYS A 470 18.07 11.17 17.78
N ASP A 471 17.46 10.50 16.81
CA ASP A 471 17.76 10.68 15.40
C ASP A 471 17.21 12.00 14.84
N SER A 472 16.10 12.49 15.39
CA SER A 472 15.56 13.82 15.06
C SER A 472 16.30 14.97 15.74
N GLU A 473 17.13 14.67 16.75
CA GLU A 473 17.78 15.66 17.62
C GLU A 473 16.76 16.58 18.35
N ILE A 474 15.51 16.10 18.50
CA ILE A 474 14.43 16.83 19.16
C ILE A 474 14.31 16.37 20.61
N ASP A 475 14.39 17.32 21.55
CA ASP A 475 14.09 17.05 22.95
C ASP A 475 12.61 16.66 23.11
N LYS A 476 12.32 15.63 23.91
CA LYS A 476 10.95 15.15 24.15
C LYS A 476 9.96 16.24 24.59
N ARG A 477 10.43 17.32 25.22
CA ARG A 477 9.62 18.48 25.63
C ARG A 477 9.14 19.32 24.46
N ASN A 478 9.82 19.24 23.32
CA ASN A 478 9.52 19.97 22.09
C ASN A 478 8.64 19.16 21.12
N ILE A 479 8.23 17.95 21.47
CA ILE A 479 7.16 17.24 20.76
C ILE A 479 5.85 17.88 21.19
N ASP A 480 5.05 18.39 20.25
CA ASP A 480 3.78 19.08 20.51
C ASP A 480 2.63 18.12 20.79
N GLU A 481 2.52 17.03 20.04
CA GLU A 481 1.45 16.04 20.18
C GLU A 481 1.97 14.62 19.99
N ILE A 482 1.37 13.66 20.71
CA ILE A 482 1.68 12.23 20.62
C ILE A 482 0.40 11.53 20.17
N VAL A 483 0.35 11.08 18.93
CA VAL A 483 -0.84 10.47 18.31
C VAL A 483 -0.71 8.95 18.37
N LEU A 484 -1.74 8.27 18.87
CA LEU A 484 -1.77 6.81 18.96
C LEU A 484 -2.44 6.18 17.75
N VAL A 485 -1.79 5.18 17.19
CA VAL A 485 -2.25 4.39 16.03
C VAL A 485 -2.07 2.90 16.36
N GLY A 486 -2.86 2.05 15.70
CA GLY A 486 -2.79 0.61 15.86
C GLY A 486 -3.56 0.10 17.08
N GLY A 487 -4.23 -1.04 16.93
CA GLY A 487 -5.15 -1.57 17.94
C GLY A 487 -4.51 -1.88 19.29
N SER A 488 -3.21 -2.19 19.33
CA SER A 488 -2.49 -2.50 20.58
C SER A 488 -2.12 -1.26 21.39
N SER A 489 -2.14 -0.06 20.80
CA SER A 489 -2.01 1.21 21.52
C SER A 489 -3.15 1.45 22.54
N LYS A 490 -4.27 0.71 22.42
CA LYS A 490 -5.39 0.73 23.37
C LYS A 490 -5.07 0.09 24.72
N VAL A 491 -3.95 -0.63 24.84
CA VAL A 491 -3.53 -1.24 26.11
C VAL A 491 -3.18 -0.14 27.12
N PRO A 492 -3.86 -0.06 28.30
CA PRO A 492 -3.65 1.04 29.25
C PRO A 492 -2.22 1.19 29.74
N LYS A 493 -1.49 0.07 29.84
CA LYS A 493 -0.09 0.06 30.26
C LYS A 493 0.84 0.71 29.25
N ILE A 494 0.62 0.50 27.95
CA ILE A 494 1.38 1.15 26.87
C ILE A 494 1.17 2.66 26.94
N GLN A 495 -0.08 3.11 27.04
CA GLN A 495 -0.39 4.53 27.19
C GLN A 495 0.22 5.13 28.46
N LYS A 496 0.21 4.38 29.57
CA LYS A 496 0.86 4.83 30.80
C LYS A 496 2.37 5.00 30.60
N LEU A 497 3.04 4.02 29.99
CA LEU A 497 4.48 4.08 29.72
C LEU A 497 4.84 5.27 28.84
N LEU A 498 4.06 5.55 27.79
CA LEU A 498 4.24 6.74 26.95
C LEU A 498 4.03 8.04 27.73
N ARG A 499 2.95 8.16 28.52
CA ARG A 499 2.74 9.34 29.37
C ARG A 499 3.88 9.55 30.36
N ASP A 500 4.30 8.49 31.04
CA ASP A 500 5.40 8.53 32.00
C ASP A 500 6.72 8.95 31.30
N PHE A 501 6.97 8.46 30.08
CA PHE A 501 8.14 8.82 29.28
C PHE A 501 8.14 10.30 28.86
N PHE A 502 6.97 10.85 28.50
CA PHE A 502 6.77 12.25 28.13
C PHE A 502 6.32 13.15 29.30
N ASP A 503 6.77 12.84 30.52
CA ASP A 503 6.59 13.67 31.74
C ASP A 503 5.12 14.06 32.02
N GLY A 504 4.19 13.14 31.76
CA GLY A 504 2.76 13.31 31.99
C GLY A 504 1.98 13.96 30.84
N LYS A 505 2.61 14.21 29.68
CA LYS A 505 1.95 14.78 28.50
C LYS A 505 0.73 13.96 28.07
N GLU A 506 -0.36 14.65 27.75
CA GLU A 506 -1.58 13.99 27.27
C GLU A 506 -1.37 13.35 25.89
N LEU A 507 -1.90 12.14 25.72
CA LEU A 507 -1.87 11.41 24.45
C LEU A 507 -3.09 11.80 23.62
N ASN A 508 -2.86 12.01 22.33
CA ASN A 508 -3.89 12.37 21.39
C ASN A 508 -4.56 11.11 20.80
N CYS A 509 -5.84 10.96 21.12
CA CYS A 509 -6.69 9.86 20.64
C CYS A 509 -7.82 10.36 19.72
N SER A 510 -7.62 11.48 19.00
CA SER A 510 -8.70 12.08 18.20
C SER A 510 -9.03 11.32 16.92
N ILE A 511 -8.08 10.51 16.43
CA ILE A 511 -8.26 9.68 15.24
C ILE A 511 -8.58 8.25 15.65
N ASN A 512 -9.31 7.53 14.82
CA ASN A 512 -9.57 6.12 15.05
C ASN A 512 -8.29 5.31 14.76
N PRO A 513 -7.68 4.65 15.76
CA PRO A 513 -6.40 3.95 15.58
C PRO A 513 -6.49 2.73 14.65
N ASP A 514 -7.69 2.21 14.37
CA ASP A 514 -7.88 1.06 13.46
C ASP A 514 -8.15 1.50 12.00
N GLU A 515 -8.51 2.77 11.76
CA GLU A 515 -8.91 3.28 10.45
C GLU A 515 -7.97 4.37 9.90
N ALA A 516 -7.19 5.02 10.76
CA ALA A 516 -6.36 6.19 10.43
C ALA A 516 -5.36 5.93 9.29
N VAL A 517 -4.75 4.75 9.26
CA VAL A 517 -3.77 4.37 8.24
C VAL A 517 -4.44 4.28 6.87
N ALA A 518 -5.56 3.55 6.75
CA ALA A 518 -6.32 3.47 5.49
C ALA A 518 -6.89 4.83 5.07
N PHE A 519 -7.32 5.65 6.04
CA PHE A 519 -7.78 7.01 5.79
C PHE A 519 -6.67 7.84 5.13
N GLY A 520 -5.46 7.86 5.72
CA GLY A 520 -4.32 8.58 5.16
C GLY A 520 -3.88 8.06 3.80
N ALA A 521 -3.89 6.75 3.60
CA ALA A 521 -3.64 6.15 2.29
C ALA A 521 -4.66 6.62 1.24
N ALA A 522 -5.93 6.77 1.62
CA ALA A 522 -6.97 7.28 0.74
C ALA A 522 -6.82 8.78 0.44
N VAL A 523 -6.31 9.58 1.40
CA VAL A 523 -5.91 10.98 1.14
C VAL A 523 -4.81 11.01 0.08
N GLN A 524 -3.75 10.22 0.26
CA GLN A 524 -2.65 10.15 -0.70
C GLN A 524 -3.13 9.67 -2.08
N ALA A 525 -4.05 8.70 -2.12
CA ALA A 525 -4.68 8.24 -3.35
C ALA A 525 -5.45 9.37 -4.06
N ALA A 526 -6.20 10.19 -3.31
CA ALA A 526 -6.91 11.35 -3.83
C ALA A 526 -5.95 12.37 -4.47
N VAL A 527 -4.89 12.73 -3.74
CA VAL A 527 -3.85 13.67 -4.20
C VAL A 527 -3.24 13.18 -5.51
N LEU A 528 -2.83 11.91 -5.57
CA LEU A 528 -2.18 11.32 -6.75
C LEU A 528 -3.15 11.11 -7.94
N SER A 529 -4.44 10.93 -7.67
CA SER A 529 -5.48 10.85 -8.70
C SER A 529 -5.85 12.20 -9.31
N GLY A 530 -5.31 13.31 -8.78
CA GLY A 530 -5.56 14.66 -9.29
C GLY A 530 -6.86 15.29 -8.79
N VAL A 531 -7.43 14.80 -7.67
CA VAL A 531 -8.51 15.49 -6.97
C VAL A 531 -7.99 16.84 -6.47
N ARG A 532 -8.71 17.93 -6.77
CA ARG A 532 -8.30 19.31 -6.45
C ARG A 532 -9.28 20.03 -5.52
N ASP A 533 -10.01 19.27 -4.70
CA ASP A 533 -10.86 19.85 -3.67
C ASP A 533 -9.99 20.51 -2.59
N ASP A 534 -10.50 21.58 -1.95
CA ASP A 534 -9.77 22.38 -0.95
C ASP A 534 -9.25 21.54 0.23
N THR A 535 -9.80 20.35 0.45
CA THR A 535 -9.40 19.39 1.49
C THR A 535 -8.08 18.68 1.19
N VAL A 536 -7.72 18.47 -0.08
CA VAL A 536 -6.58 17.62 -0.48
C VAL A 536 -5.61 18.29 -1.45
N LYS A 537 -5.98 19.41 -2.06
CA LYS A 537 -5.26 20.03 -3.18
C LYS A 537 -3.81 20.43 -2.91
N ASP A 538 -3.47 20.79 -1.67
CA ASP A 538 -2.17 21.37 -1.33
C ASP A 538 -1.30 20.47 -0.46
N VAL A 539 -1.69 19.21 -0.26
CA VAL A 539 -0.93 18.25 0.56
C VAL A 539 0.40 17.91 -0.11
N VAL A 540 1.49 18.26 0.56
CA VAL A 540 2.87 17.93 0.20
C VAL A 540 3.43 17.01 1.27
N LEU A 541 3.92 15.85 0.84
CA LEU A 541 4.48 14.84 1.72
C LEU A 541 5.96 14.61 1.40
N TYR A 542 6.79 14.71 2.42
CA TYR A 542 8.20 14.34 2.40
C TYR A 542 8.44 13.24 3.42
N ASP A 543 8.81 12.06 2.93
CA ASP A 543 9.14 10.89 3.75
C ASP A 543 10.66 10.66 3.78
N VAL A 544 11.12 9.65 4.51
CA VAL A 544 12.54 9.32 4.67
C VAL A 544 12.80 7.82 4.53
N THR A 545 14.05 7.44 4.25
CA THR A 545 14.49 6.03 4.31
C THR A 545 14.74 5.60 5.76
N PRO A 546 14.24 4.44 6.22
CA PRO A 546 14.38 4.01 7.62
C PRO A 546 15.76 3.48 7.99
N LEU A 547 16.53 3.01 7.00
CA LEU A 547 17.83 2.36 7.19
C LEU A 547 18.89 2.98 6.26
N SER A 548 20.13 2.98 6.74
CA SER A 548 21.29 3.38 5.96
C SER A 548 21.57 2.35 4.87
N LEU A 549 21.88 2.83 3.67
CA LEU A 549 22.15 2.03 2.48
C LEU A 549 23.61 2.22 2.06
N GLY A 550 24.28 1.12 1.76
CA GLY A 550 25.71 1.16 1.47
C GLY A 550 26.24 -0.12 0.85
N ILE A 551 27.56 -0.21 0.74
CA ILE A 551 28.25 -1.35 0.16
C ILE A 551 29.30 -1.94 1.09
N ASN A 552 29.66 -3.20 0.83
CA ASN A 552 30.83 -3.83 1.42
C ASN A 552 32.11 -3.27 0.83
N THR A 553 33.03 -2.84 1.70
CA THR A 553 34.41 -2.51 1.34
C THR A 553 35.38 -3.57 1.87
N VAL A 554 36.65 -3.45 1.48
CA VAL A 554 37.75 -4.30 1.95
C VAL A 554 37.72 -4.39 3.48
N GLY A 555 37.88 -5.60 4.01
CA GLY A 555 37.82 -5.87 5.45
C GLY A 555 36.41 -6.14 5.99
N GLY A 556 35.38 -6.18 5.14
CA GLY A 556 34.00 -6.48 5.58
C GLY A 556 33.24 -5.30 6.18
N VAL A 557 33.83 -4.10 6.11
CA VAL A 557 33.28 -2.87 6.67
C VAL A 557 32.16 -2.32 5.79
N MET A 558 31.13 -1.77 6.42
CA MET A 558 30.02 -1.08 5.77
C MET A 558 30.43 0.35 5.40
N SER A 559 30.30 0.70 4.12
CA SER A 559 30.45 2.08 3.64
C SER A 559 29.09 2.64 3.27
N ASN A 560 28.56 3.54 4.11
CA ASN A 560 27.26 4.17 3.90
C ASN A 560 27.32 5.18 2.74
N ILE A 561 26.33 5.13 1.87
CA ILE A 561 26.16 6.05 0.73
C ILE A 561 24.92 6.94 0.94
N ILE A 562 23.83 6.36 1.43
CA ILE A 562 22.65 7.10 1.88
C ILE A 562 22.44 6.74 3.35
N ASN A 563 22.43 7.73 4.25
CA ASN A 563 22.18 7.49 5.66
C ASN A 563 20.67 7.33 5.93
N ARG A 564 20.31 6.60 6.99
CA ARG A 564 18.92 6.58 7.49
C ARG A 564 18.40 7.98 7.77
N ASN A 565 17.08 8.13 7.70
CA ASN A 565 16.34 9.38 7.80
C ASN A 565 16.67 10.41 6.69
N THR A 566 17.38 10.01 5.63
CA THR A 566 17.50 10.86 4.43
C THR A 566 16.15 10.97 3.73
N ARG A 567 15.75 12.20 3.40
CA ARG A 567 14.51 12.51 2.66
C ARG A 567 14.47 11.74 1.34
N ILE A 568 13.33 11.15 1.00
CA ILE A 568 13.10 10.44 -0.26
C ILE A 568 12.09 11.19 -1.16
N PRO A 569 12.23 11.14 -2.50
CA PRO A 569 13.32 10.49 -3.26
C PRO A 569 14.70 11.11 -3.02
N ALA A 570 15.75 10.30 -3.13
CA ALA A 570 17.14 10.75 -2.99
C ALA A 570 18.07 10.03 -3.97
N ASN A 571 19.16 10.68 -4.32
CA ASN A 571 20.28 10.08 -5.04
C ASN A 571 21.60 10.44 -4.35
N ALA A 572 22.57 9.53 -4.38
CA ALA A 572 23.92 9.77 -3.90
C ALA A 572 24.91 8.90 -4.70
N THR A 573 26.08 9.46 -5.00
CA THR A 573 27.15 8.74 -5.72
C THR A 573 28.45 8.82 -4.93
N GLU A 574 29.04 7.67 -4.64
CA GLU A 574 30.36 7.56 -4.02
C GLU A 574 31.38 6.95 -4.98
N GLN A 575 32.65 7.29 -4.79
CA GLN A 575 33.76 6.84 -5.64
C GLN A 575 34.54 5.71 -4.96
N TYR A 576 34.73 4.62 -5.67
CA TYR A 576 35.50 3.45 -5.26
C TYR A 576 36.56 3.11 -6.32
N THR A 577 37.47 2.19 -5.99
CA THR A 577 38.56 1.75 -6.86
C THR A 577 38.84 0.25 -6.70
N THR A 578 39.58 -0.33 -7.64
CA THR A 578 40.10 -1.70 -7.58
C THR A 578 41.07 -1.91 -6.41
N HIS A 579 41.08 -3.13 -5.88
CA HIS A 579 41.93 -3.56 -4.77
C HIS A 579 43.19 -4.28 -5.25
N ASP A 580 43.09 -5.02 -6.37
CA ASP A 580 44.17 -5.81 -6.95
C ASP A 580 44.69 -5.19 -8.25
N ASP A 581 45.97 -5.44 -8.56
CA ASP A 581 46.56 -5.08 -9.84
C ASP A 581 45.88 -5.88 -10.97
N ASP A 582 45.64 -5.23 -12.11
CA ASP A 582 45.00 -5.81 -13.29
C ASP A 582 43.58 -6.38 -13.03
N GLN A 583 42.90 -5.90 -11.99
CA GLN A 583 41.52 -6.28 -11.67
C GLN A 583 40.55 -5.78 -12.76
N THR A 584 39.98 -6.72 -13.52
CA THR A 584 39.04 -6.42 -14.63
C THR A 584 37.56 -6.55 -14.27
N ARG A 585 37.26 -7.03 -13.06
CA ARG A 585 35.90 -7.20 -12.52
C ARG A 585 35.81 -6.75 -11.07
N ALA A 586 34.71 -6.11 -10.67
CA ALA A 586 34.43 -5.73 -9.29
C ALA A 586 33.07 -6.23 -8.84
N THR A 587 33.03 -7.00 -7.73
CA THR A 587 31.77 -7.43 -7.11
C THR A 587 31.27 -6.37 -6.15
N ILE A 588 30.15 -5.73 -6.48
CA ILE A 588 29.46 -4.79 -5.60
C ILE A 588 28.41 -5.57 -4.80
N LYS A 589 28.52 -5.56 -3.47
CA LYS A 589 27.51 -6.13 -2.57
C LYS A 589 26.83 -4.99 -1.82
N VAL A 590 25.51 -4.92 -1.92
CA VAL A 590 24.68 -3.84 -1.39
C VAL A 590 23.98 -4.30 -0.10
N TYR A 591 24.03 -3.46 0.92
CA TYR A 591 23.50 -3.74 2.25
C TYR A 591 22.63 -2.60 2.74
N GLU A 592 21.76 -2.94 3.70
CA GLU A 592 21.03 -2.00 4.54
C GLU A 592 21.26 -2.31 6.02
N GLY A 593 21.41 -1.27 6.84
CA GLY A 593 21.57 -1.39 8.29
C GLY A 593 22.59 -0.44 8.89
N GLU A 594 22.65 -0.42 10.22
CA GLU A 594 23.45 0.54 11.00
C GLU A 594 24.71 -0.08 11.65
N ARG A 595 24.98 -1.36 11.41
CA ARG A 595 26.15 -2.04 11.99
C ARG A 595 27.40 -1.68 11.18
N ALA A 596 28.55 -1.59 11.86
CA ALA A 596 29.82 -1.27 11.20
C ALA A 596 30.32 -2.37 10.26
N MET A 597 29.99 -3.63 10.57
CA MET A 597 30.37 -4.80 9.77
C MET A 597 29.19 -5.26 8.91
N THR A 598 29.45 -5.52 7.63
CA THR A 598 28.43 -5.93 6.67
C THR A 598 27.81 -7.30 6.96
N GLU A 599 28.48 -8.18 7.70
CA GLU A 599 27.93 -9.48 8.11
C GLU A 599 26.76 -9.36 9.09
N ASP A 600 26.71 -8.24 9.83
CA ASP A 600 25.64 -7.93 10.78
C ASP A 600 24.53 -7.08 10.16
N ASN A 601 24.65 -6.70 8.89
CA ASN A 601 23.67 -5.92 8.15
C ASN A 601 22.93 -6.82 7.15
N HIS A 602 21.76 -6.36 6.69
CA HIS A 602 20.97 -7.13 5.74
C HIS A 602 21.52 -6.97 4.32
N LEU A 603 21.87 -8.08 3.68
CA LEU A 603 22.32 -8.11 2.30
C LEU A 603 21.11 -7.97 1.36
N LEU A 604 21.06 -6.86 0.63
CA LEU A 604 20.02 -6.58 -0.35
C LEU A 604 20.27 -7.25 -1.71
N GLY A 605 21.53 -7.33 -2.12
CA GLY A 605 21.90 -7.91 -3.41
C GLY A 605 23.38 -7.77 -3.73
N ARG A 606 23.78 -8.35 -4.86
CA ARG A 606 25.14 -8.20 -5.40
C ARG A 606 25.13 -8.23 -6.92
N PHE A 607 26.11 -7.59 -7.54
CA PHE A 607 26.31 -7.61 -8.98
C PHE A 607 27.79 -7.43 -9.33
N GLU A 608 28.18 -7.84 -10.53
CA GLU A 608 29.56 -7.70 -11.02
C GLU A 608 29.65 -6.57 -12.04
N LEU A 609 30.52 -5.60 -11.80
CA LEU A 609 30.96 -4.66 -12.82
C LEU A 609 32.11 -5.30 -13.59
N GLU A 610 31.85 -5.72 -14.82
CA GLU A 610 32.85 -6.27 -15.74
C GLU A 610 33.37 -5.18 -16.69
N GLY A 611 34.50 -5.46 -17.36
CA GLY A 611 35.06 -4.56 -18.38
C GLY A 611 35.86 -3.39 -17.81
N ILE A 612 36.38 -3.52 -16.58
CA ILE A 612 37.33 -2.57 -16.00
C ILE A 612 38.69 -2.77 -16.72
N PRO A 613 39.31 -1.70 -17.27
CA PRO A 613 40.62 -1.82 -17.90
C PRO A 613 41.69 -2.33 -16.93
N ALA A 614 42.54 -3.24 -17.39
CA ALA A 614 43.68 -3.71 -16.61
C ALA A 614 44.65 -2.55 -16.33
N ALA A 615 44.83 -2.24 -15.06
CA ALA A 615 45.68 -1.17 -14.55
C ALA A 615 46.14 -1.51 -13.13
N PRO A 616 47.20 -0.84 -12.61
CA PRO A 616 47.58 -0.98 -11.21
C PRO A 616 46.40 -0.71 -10.27
N ARG A 617 46.36 -1.40 -9.13
CA ARG A 617 45.33 -1.18 -8.10
C ARG A 617 45.23 0.30 -7.73
N GLY A 618 44.03 0.77 -7.42
CA GLY A 618 43.82 2.20 -7.10
C GLY A 618 43.63 3.11 -8.31
N THR A 619 43.79 2.61 -9.54
CA THR A 619 43.70 3.44 -10.76
C THR A 619 42.26 3.64 -11.23
N ALA A 620 41.44 2.59 -11.21
CA ALA A 620 40.07 2.63 -11.74
C ALA A 620 39.15 3.52 -10.89
N LYS A 621 38.27 4.29 -11.53
CA LYS A 621 37.32 5.18 -10.86
C LYS A 621 35.90 4.67 -11.00
N ILE A 622 35.49 3.84 -10.05
CA ILE A 622 34.19 3.19 -10.04
C ILE A 622 33.22 4.08 -9.24
N GLY A 623 32.33 4.77 -9.95
CA GLY A 623 31.23 5.52 -9.34
C GLY A 623 30.06 4.59 -9.04
N VAL A 624 29.70 4.44 -7.77
CA VAL A 624 28.51 3.69 -7.35
C VAL A 624 27.44 4.67 -6.92
N THR A 625 26.30 4.64 -7.60
CA THR A 625 25.16 5.53 -7.41
C THR A 625 23.99 4.77 -6.82
N PHE A 626 23.45 5.29 -5.73
CA PHE A 626 22.24 4.81 -5.08
C PHE A 626 21.12 5.80 -5.37
N GLU A 627 20.00 5.30 -5.88
CA GLU A 627 18.78 6.08 -6.15
C GLU A 627 17.62 5.42 -5.42
N ILE A 628 17.00 6.15 -4.51
CA ILE A 628 15.79 5.72 -3.80
C ILE A 628 14.60 6.54 -4.29
N ASP A 629 13.55 5.84 -4.72
CA ASP A 629 12.34 6.47 -5.28
C ASP A 629 11.36 6.91 -4.18
N ALA A 630 10.21 7.47 -4.58
CA ALA A 630 9.16 7.92 -3.65
C ALA A 630 8.43 6.76 -2.92
N ASN A 631 8.67 5.51 -3.30
CA ASN A 631 8.17 4.31 -2.61
C ASN A 631 9.18 3.76 -1.59
N GLY A 632 10.39 4.34 -1.55
CA GLY A 632 11.50 3.83 -0.76
C GLY A 632 12.18 2.61 -1.39
N ILE A 633 12.09 2.42 -2.71
CA ILE A 633 12.69 1.30 -3.44
C ILE A 633 14.04 1.72 -4.03
N LEU A 634 15.06 0.89 -3.83
CA LEU A 634 16.44 1.19 -4.21
C LEU A 634 16.82 0.70 -5.62
N ASN A 635 17.43 1.59 -6.40
CA ASN A 635 18.18 1.28 -7.62
C ASN A 635 19.66 1.59 -7.41
N VAL A 636 20.55 0.68 -7.81
CA VAL A 636 22.00 0.85 -7.67
C VAL A 636 22.70 0.72 -9.01
N THR A 637 23.48 1.72 -9.38
CA THR A 637 24.25 1.74 -10.62
C THR A 637 25.73 1.86 -10.33
N ALA A 638 26.57 1.00 -10.90
CA ALA A 638 28.03 1.16 -10.88
C ALA A 638 28.56 1.48 -12.28
N LYS A 639 29.40 2.50 -12.38
CA LYS A 639 30.01 2.91 -13.65
C LYS A 639 31.47 3.21 -13.48
N ASP A 640 32.31 2.58 -14.30
CA ASP A 640 33.70 3.00 -14.46
C ASP A 640 33.74 4.26 -15.32
N ARG A 641 34.35 5.32 -14.78
CA ARG A 641 34.42 6.62 -15.44
C ARG A 641 35.39 6.64 -16.63
N ASP A 642 36.41 5.78 -16.62
CA ASP A 642 37.48 5.84 -17.63
C ASP A 642 37.11 5.03 -18.88
N SER A 643 36.61 3.80 -18.73
CA SER A 643 36.12 3.00 -19.86
C SER A 643 34.72 3.39 -20.33
N GLY A 644 33.93 4.04 -19.48
CA GLY A 644 32.50 4.25 -19.70
C GLY A 644 31.66 2.98 -19.48
N SER A 645 32.28 1.84 -19.16
CA SER A 645 31.59 0.60 -18.81
C SER A 645 30.69 0.84 -17.61
N SER A 646 29.39 0.62 -17.79
CA SER A 646 28.41 0.72 -16.72
C SER A 646 27.69 -0.60 -16.57
N ASN A 647 27.49 -1.03 -15.33
CA ASN A 647 26.54 -2.06 -15.00
C ASN A 647 25.59 -1.52 -13.93
N SER A 648 24.29 -1.63 -14.17
CA SER A 648 23.26 -1.18 -13.24
C SER A 648 22.45 -2.37 -12.79
N ILE A 649 22.12 -2.39 -11.52
CA ILE A 649 21.12 -3.28 -10.95
C ILE A 649 20.01 -2.40 -10.36
N THR A 650 18.80 -2.48 -10.90
CA THR A 650 17.66 -2.33 -10.00
C THR A 650 17.78 -3.49 -9.04
N ILE A 651 17.89 -3.27 -7.73
CA ILE A 651 18.10 -4.34 -6.74
C ILE A 651 16.90 -5.30 -6.83
N ARG A 652 17.03 -6.28 -7.72
CA ARG A 652 16.13 -7.39 -7.94
C ARG A 652 16.87 -8.56 -7.34
N ASN A 653 16.75 -8.69 -6.03
CA ASN A 653 17.43 -9.71 -5.25
C ASN A 653 17.30 -11.09 -5.95
N GLU A 654 18.39 -11.62 -6.50
CA GLU A 654 18.37 -12.87 -7.28
C GLU A 654 18.07 -14.11 -6.41
N LYS A 655 18.13 -13.97 -5.08
CA LYS A 655 17.84 -15.06 -4.14
C LYS A 655 16.71 -14.66 -3.20
N GLY A 656 15.50 -15.04 -3.57
CA GLY A 656 14.34 -15.01 -2.67
C GLY A 656 13.16 -14.16 -3.16
N ARG A 657 13.38 -13.25 -4.12
CA ARG A 657 12.31 -12.46 -4.76
C ARG A 657 11.76 -13.14 -6.02
N LEU A 658 10.55 -12.75 -6.39
CA LEU A 658 9.86 -13.25 -7.57
C LEU A 658 10.47 -12.69 -8.86
N SER A 659 10.74 -13.57 -9.83
CA SER A 659 11.04 -13.14 -11.18
C SER A 659 9.78 -12.58 -11.86
N GLN A 660 9.92 -11.77 -12.91
CA GLN A 660 8.76 -11.33 -13.70
C GLN A 660 7.95 -12.53 -14.23
N ALA A 661 8.62 -13.63 -14.59
CA ALA A 661 7.96 -14.85 -15.03
C ALA A 661 7.16 -15.52 -13.89
N ASP A 662 7.66 -15.48 -12.65
CA ASP A 662 6.92 -15.96 -11.48
C ASP A 662 5.72 -15.07 -11.19
N ILE A 663 5.89 -13.73 -11.22
CA ILE A 663 4.78 -12.78 -11.05
C ILE A 663 3.72 -13.03 -12.12
N ASP A 664 4.10 -13.15 -13.40
CA ASP A 664 3.15 -13.40 -14.49
C ASP A 664 2.43 -14.74 -14.33
N ARG A 665 3.11 -15.78 -13.83
CA ARG A 665 2.50 -17.06 -13.48
C ARG A 665 1.49 -16.89 -12.34
N MET A 666 1.89 -16.23 -11.25
CA MET A 666 1.06 -15.98 -10.08
C MET A 666 -0.15 -15.11 -10.42
N VAL A 667 -0.02 -14.09 -11.26
CA VAL A 667 -1.13 -13.28 -11.80
C VAL A 667 -2.12 -14.17 -12.57
N LYS A 668 -1.64 -15.13 -13.37
CA LYS A 668 -2.52 -16.07 -14.09
C LYS A 668 -3.26 -16.99 -13.12
N GLU A 669 -2.57 -17.54 -12.13
CA GLU A 669 -3.17 -18.40 -11.10
C GLU A 669 -4.19 -17.62 -10.26
N ALA A 670 -3.85 -16.40 -9.85
CA ALA A 670 -4.72 -15.47 -9.14
C ALA A 670 -6.01 -15.17 -9.91
N LYS A 671 -5.92 -14.94 -11.23
CA LYS A 671 -7.08 -14.76 -12.13
C LYS A 671 -7.91 -16.03 -12.29
N GLN A 672 -7.29 -17.22 -12.24
CA GLN A 672 -8.01 -18.48 -12.26
C GLN A 672 -8.85 -18.63 -10.98
N PHE A 673 -8.24 -18.41 -9.80
CA PHE A 673 -8.96 -18.47 -8.53
C PHE A 673 -10.09 -17.45 -8.46
N GLU A 674 -9.86 -16.24 -8.94
CA GLU A 674 -10.90 -15.20 -9.01
C GLU A 674 -12.10 -15.61 -9.88
N ARG A 675 -11.87 -16.31 -11.00
CA ARG A 675 -12.96 -16.86 -11.82
C ARG A 675 -13.74 -17.94 -11.08
N GLU A 676 -13.05 -18.84 -10.39
CA GLU A 676 -13.69 -19.88 -9.58
C GLU A 676 -14.54 -19.27 -8.45
N ASP A 677 -14.01 -18.26 -7.75
CA ASP A 677 -14.72 -17.54 -6.69
C ASP A 677 -15.95 -16.80 -7.23
N THR A 678 -15.83 -16.19 -8.42
CA THR A 678 -16.95 -15.50 -9.09
C THR A 678 -18.04 -16.49 -9.48
N GLN A 679 -17.69 -17.62 -10.10
CA GLN A 679 -18.64 -18.67 -10.46
C GLN A 679 -19.39 -19.20 -9.25
N ARG A 680 -18.70 -19.39 -8.12
CA ARG A 680 -19.34 -19.80 -6.86
C ARG A 680 -20.28 -18.76 -6.31
N ARG A 681 -19.87 -17.50 -6.32
CA ARG A 681 -20.71 -16.37 -5.87
C ARG A 681 -21.98 -16.28 -6.72
N ASP A 682 -21.85 -16.43 -8.04
CA ASP A 682 -22.99 -16.41 -8.96
C ASP A 682 -23.92 -17.60 -8.72
N LEU A 683 -23.36 -18.79 -8.51
CA LEU A 683 -24.12 -19.99 -8.14
C LEU A 683 -24.88 -19.79 -6.82
N ALA A 684 -24.23 -19.31 -5.77
CA ALA A 684 -24.86 -19.02 -4.49
C ALA A 684 -25.96 -17.95 -4.63
N SER A 685 -25.73 -16.91 -5.42
CA SER A 685 -26.74 -15.89 -5.72
C SER A 685 -27.95 -16.47 -6.46
N ALA A 686 -27.72 -17.35 -7.44
CA ALA A 686 -28.79 -18.02 -8.17
C ALA A 686 -29.59 -18.97 -7.27
N ILE A 687 -28.93 -19.72 -6.39
CA ILE A 687 -29.58 -20.57 -5.38
C ILE A 687 -30.43 -19.71 -4.45
N ASN A 688 -29.90 -18.60 -3.94
CA ASN A 688 -30.66 -17.70 -3.06
C ASN A 688 -31.88 -17.13 -3.77
N LYS A 689 -31.74 -16.65 -5.02
CA LYS A 689 -32.87 -16.19 -5.84
C LYS A 689 -33.91 -17.30 -6.06
N PHE A 690 -33.46 -18.53 -6.31
CA PHE A 690 -34.32 -19.69 -6.47
C PHE A 690 -35.07 -20.00 -5.17
N VAL A 691 -34.39 -20.04 -4.03
CA VAL A 691 -34.98 -20.24 -2.71
C VAL A 691 -35.99 -19.15 -2.38
N ASP A 692 -35.64 -17.88 -2.59
CA ASP A 692 -36.54 -16.75 -2.37
C ASP A 692 -37.80 -16.86 -3.23
N HIS A 693 -37.64 -17.25 -4.49
CA HIS A 693 -38.78 -17.48 -5.39
C HIS A 693 -39.67 -18.63 -4.90
N VAL A 694 -39.09 -19.75 -4.47
CA VAL A 694 -39.83 -20.88 -3.88
C VAL A 694 -40.59 -20.45 -2.63
N TYR A 695 -40.02 -19.58 -1.78
CA TYR A 695 -40.73 -19.01 -0.63
C TYR A 695 -41.84 -18.02 -1.01
N GLN A 696 -41.65 -17.19 -2.05
CA GLN A 696 -42.69 -16.32 -2.59
C GLN A 696 -43.87 -17.15 -3.09
N VAL A 697 -43.59 -18.23 -3.82
CA VAL A 697 -44.57 -19.21 -4.27
C VAL A 697 -45.31 -19.84 -3.09
N LYS A 698 -44.58 -20.28 -2.07
CA LYS A 698 -45.18 -20.86 -0.86
C LYS A 698 -46.18 -19.90 -0.22
N ARG A 699 -45.81 -18.63 -0.05
CA ARG A 699 -46.69 -17.58 0.48
C ARG A 699 -47.89 -17.30 -0.43
N ALA A 700 -47.69 -17.33 -1.75
CA ALA A 700 -48.79 -17.17 -2.70
C ALA A 700 -49.79 -18.33 -2.62
N LEU A 701 -49.32 -19.58 -2.48
CA LEU A 701 -50.16 -20.75 -2.26
C LEU A 701 -50.92 -20.69 -0.92
N GLU A 702 -50.29 -20.19 0.15
CA GLU A 702 -50.96 -19.98 1.43
C GLU A 702 -52.07 -18.92 1.34
N LYS A 703 -51.86 -17.85 0.55
CA LYS A 703 -52.80 -16.72 0.45
C LYS A 703 -53.91 -16.89 -0.58
N TYR A 704 -53.61 -17.52 -1.71
CA TYR A 704 -54.51 -17.63 -2.86
C TYR A 704 -54.84 -19.07 -3.24
N GLY A 705 -54.25 -20.06 -2.55
CA GLY A 705 -54.44 -21.48 -2.86
C GLY A 705 -55.90 -21.93 -2.83
N ASP A 706 -56.76 -21.24 -2.07
CA ASP A 706 -58.21 -21.48 -2.02
C ASP A 706 -58.92 -21.34 -3.36
N ARG A 707 -58.30 -20.65 -4.33
CA ARG A 707 -58.81 -20.50 -5.70
C ARG A 707 -58.43 -21.65 -6.63
N LEU A 708 -57.50 -22.51 -6.21
CA LEU A 708 -57.05 -23.69 -6.95
C LEU A 708 -57.86 -24.91 -6.53
N SER A 709 -57.99 -25.89 -7.43
CA SER A 709 -58.55 -27.19 -7.07
C SER A 709 -57.70 -27.88 -5.99
N SER A 710 -58.31 -28.78 -5.23
CA SER A 710 -57.60 -29.55 -4.19
C SER A 710 -56.43 -30.35 -4.77
N ALA A 711 -56.56 -30.86 -6.00
CA ALA A 711 -55.51 -31.60 -6.70
C ALA A 711 -54.33 -30.69 -7.07
N GLU A 712 -54.59 -29.51 -7.66
CA GLU A 712 -53.55 -28.55 -8.05
C GLU A 712 -52.82 -27.98 -6.84
N ARG A 713 -53.56 -27.63 -5.79
CA ARG A 713 -52.99 -27.10 -4.54
C ARG A 713 -52.05 -28.11 -3.88
N ASN A 714 -52.46 -29.38 -3.80
CA ASN A 714 -51.63 -30.43 -3.22
C ASN A 714 -50.39 -30.72 -4.08
N ARG A 715 -50.53 -30.68 -5.41
CA ARG A 715 -49.39 -30.84 -6.34
C ARG A 715 -48.39 -29.69 -6.18
N ALA A 716 -48.84 -28.44 -6.21
CA ALA A 716 -47.99 -27.26 -6.05
C ALA A 716 -47.27 -27.24 -4.70
N LYS A 717 -47.98 -27.59 -3.61
CA LYS A 717 -47.38 -27.70 -2.26
C LYS A 717 -46.33 -28.82 -2.20
N GLY A 718 -46.59 -29.95 -2.84
CA GLY A 718 -45.64 -31.06 -2.95
C GLY A 718 -44.35 -30.66 -3.65
N VAL A 719 -44.45 -29.96 -4.79
CA VAL A 719 -43.29 -29.43 -5.53
C VAL A 719 -42.50 -28.46 -4.65
N VAL A 720 -43.16 -27.47 -4.02
CA VAL A 720 -42.50 -26.50 -3.14
C VAL A 720 -41.77 -27.17 -1.98
N ASP A 721 -42.42 -28.10 -1.27
CA ASP A 721 -41.82 -28.77 -0.11
C ASP A 721 -40.65 -29.67 -0.54
N GLN A 722 -40.75 -30.33 -1.70
CA GLN A 722 -39.66 -31.13 -2.27
C GLN A 722 -38.48 -30.24 -2.66
N THR A 723 -38.75 -29.12 -3.33
CA THR A 723 -37.73 -28.15 -3.71
C THR A 723 -37.05 -27.53 -2.49
N LEU A 724 -37.80 -27.18 -1.43
CA LEU A 724 -37.22 -26.66 -0.19
C LEU A 724 -36.36 -27.71 0.54
N ARG A 725 -36.75 -28.99 0.52
CA ARG A 725 -35.90 -30.07 1.06
C ARG A 725 -34.63 -30.22 0.24
N TRP A 726 -34.74 -30.15 -1.08
CA TRP A 726 -33.60 -30.18 -1.98
C TRP A 726 -32.65 -29.00 -1.73
N THR A 727 -33.18 -27.79 -1.47
CA THR A 727 -32.40 -26.59 -1.11
C THR A 727 -31.54 -26.71 0.14
N LYS A 728 -31.83 -27.72 0.98
CA LYS A 728 -31.13 -27.98 2.24
C LYS A 728 -30.23 -29.22 2.17
N SER A 729 -30.05 -29.79 0.99
CA SER A 729 -29.21 -30.98 0.80
C SER A 729 -27.79 -30.60 0.39
N ASP A 730 -26.81 -31.37 0.86
CA ASP A 730 -25.38 -31.21 0.54
C ASP A 730 -25.07 -31.43 -0.96
N ASN A 731 -26.05 -31.87 -1.75
CA ASN A 731 -25.90 -32.08 -3.20
C ASN A 731 -25.99 -30.80 -4.01
N ILE A 732 -26.39 -29.67 -3.44
CA ILE A 732 -26.52 -28.41 -4.18
C ILE A 732 -25.20 -27.87 -4.70
N GLU A 733 -24.12 -28.09 -3.95
CA GLU A 733 -22.77 -27.70 -4.34
C GLU A 733 -22.26 -28.46 -5.57
N LYS A 734 -22.91 -29.56 -5.96
CA LYS A 734 -22.55 -30.36 -7.16
C LYS A 734 -23.19 -29.84 -8.45
N TYR A 735 -24.10 -28.87 -8.38
CA TYR A 735 -24.80 -28.37 -9.56
C TYR A 735 -24.13 -27.12 -10.14
N GLN A 736 -24.06 -27.07 -11.48
CA GLN A 736 -23.64 -25.87 -12.21
C GLN A 736 -24.76 -24.83 -12.25
N LEU A 737 -24.40 -23.55 -12.36
CA LEU A 737 -25.31 -22.40 -12.42
C LEU A 737 -26.47 -22.61 -13.42
N GLU A 738 -26.17 -23.12 -14.60
CA GLU A 738 -27.13 -23.39 -15.68
C GLU A 738 -28.26 -24.34 -15.26
N ASN A 739 -27.96 -25.33 -14.41
CA ASN A 739 -28.95 -26.29 -13.93
C ASN A 739 -29.94 -25.62 -12.96
N VAL A 740 -29.45 -24.75 -12.07
CA VAL A 740 -30.28 -24.00 -11.12
C VAL A 740 -31.19 -23.02 -11.86
N GLU A 741 -30.66 -22.31 -12.86
CA GLU A 741 -31.46 -21.41 -13.70
C GLU A 741 -32.52 -22.15 -14.52
N LYS A 742 -32.20 -23.33 -15.04
CA LYS A 742 -33.16 -24.19 -15.76
C LYS A 742 -34.28 -24.65 -14.83
N MET A 743 -33.93 -25.15 -13.64
CA MET A 743 -34.92 -25.55 -12.63
C MET A 743 -35.82 -24.38 -12.20
N LEU A 744 -35.27 -23.17 -12.07
CA LEU A 744 -36.07 -21.96 -11.82
C LEU A 744 -37.05 -21.68 -12.96
N LYS A 745 -36.62 -21.79 -14.22
CA LYS A 745 -37.49 -21.60 -15.40
C LYS A 745 -38.59 -22.66 -15.48
N GLU A 746 -38.25 -23.92 -15.24
CA GLU A 746 -39.21 -25.04 -15.21
C GLU A 746 -40.24 -24.84 -14.10
N LEU A 747 -39.80 -24.48 -12.88
CA LEU A 747 -40.69 -24.15 -11.78
C LEU A 747 -41.61 -22.98 -12.13
N CYS A 748 -41.07 -21.91 -12.72
CA CYS A 748 -41.86 -20.76 -13.17
C CYS A 748 -42.89 -21.15 -14.23
N GLN A 749 -42.55 -22.04 -15.17
CA GLN A 749 -43.47 -22.54 -16.19
C GLN A 749 -44.58 -23.39 -15.59
N GLU A 750 -44.25 -24.37 -14.73
CA GLU A 750 -45.25 -25.19 -14.04
C GLU A 750 -46.19 -24.33 -13.19
N MET A 751 -45.68 -23.31 -12.53
CA MET A 751 -46.45 -22.35 -11.75
C MET A 751 -47.36 -21.46 -12.59
N LYS A 752 -46.87 -20.98 -13.73
CA LYS A 752 -47.67 -20.14 -14.63
C LYS A 752 -48.83 -20.93 -15.23
N ILE A 753 -48.60 -22.21 -15.57
CA ILE A 753 -49.63 -23.15 -16.03
C ILE A 753 -50.67 -23.45 -14.95
N MET A 754 -50.34 -23.31 -13.66
CA MET A 754 -51.28 -23.51 -12.55
C MET A 754 -52.08 -22.25 -12.16
N VAL A 755 -51.71 -21.07 -12.67
CA VAL A 755 -52.34 -19.77 -12.35
C VAL A 755 -53.19 -19.24 -13.51
N GLU A 756 -52.84 -19.56 -14.76
CA GLU A 756 -53.71 -19.43 -15.94
C GLU A 756 -54.77 -20.54 -15.97
#